data_AF-A0AAN8WRN5-F1
#
_entry.id   AF-A0AAN8WRN5-F1
#
_cell.length_a   1.000
_cell.length_b   1.000
_cell.length_c   1.000
_cell.angle_alpha   90.00
_cell.angle_beta   90.00
_cell.angle_gamma   90.00
#
_symmetry.space_group_name_H-M   'P 1'
#
loop_
_entity.id
_entity.type
_entity.pdbx_description
1 polymer ?
#
loop_
_entity_poly.entity_id
_entity_poly.type
_entity_poly.pdbx_seq_one_letter_code
_entity_poly.pdbx_strand_id
1 'polypeptide(L)'
;MNSLKSFMNKVSAQVREAGPPVPGQVVDGMESAQGEAVEGFLCPTCYMSFTTPELLQNHYEDAHIEPSANYLCPVCKARLNSQQELEKHYGTIHGIKDTSGHSLEALREELTELSTNLREERWYSEELKKEVERLQEAFKKKDEGEENFVHKSQLDAVEESKTLLTSEVVLLRKQLTESLSLNASMRAEKDMLESRASEFAVERAELRATLDTLQAEKVGLESELHEMRSNRTKQDSQEQVETQQLQQEIAKLQDQVAVKEKEASAFQAREVALQNDLKTKSELAASLKEDMRNLKDEVDLMKKKLQEKDVAVSQLQGQLEERDNLMSGSSQQTEELKAKCANYMENIQALESQVSELSSNYTSTQSNLEMTKEELAAFQKKLGDVDAEKNNLTRELSEKVGELESLKEKINDASKEESEVMKKKSEQVEELRKTLRDTEHAKTTAENALIEKSEVIEQLNNKLNNAGNTLKDTNSQKAQLEGTLREKDQMVKKLQEQLKELEVVKGTLAKEKELVKTRDGDIAEMKKKISEVESKKVQAERTLQDSQEAVKSMQESFQSLRAELETVKETLKKKQVNIEELQMKLNDELAVKEELKSKLSSAQNECQNQQEEIGKMHTQTASLDAELKAVLSKKTSLDAEVERVMGEKGKLQEHLSTLEKTKTHLEISLQELAAKQSELSKEWEGKQNKSDAENTELRKKISELTKENDESARSRDVVTQELLAVKHNLEETERSNAQLLQQINQLNLTQQSLSQSKAALEEKVNSLQDK
;
A
#
# COMPACT_ATOMS: atom_id res chain seq x y z
N MET A 1 -42.37 44.99 34.95
CA MET A 1 -43.34 45.05 36.06
C MET A 1 -42.71 45.79 37.22
N ASN A 2 -43.37 46.87 37.62
CA ASN A 2 -43.36 47.60 38.89
C ASN A 2 -42.46 47.00 40.00
N SER A 3 -41.43 47.71 40.46
CA SER A 3 -41.47 48.89 41.33
C SER A 3 -41.18 48.48 42.78
N LEU A 4 -39.93 48.64 43.19
CA LEU A 4 -39.49 49.29 44.43
C LEU A 4 -37.96 49.26 44.41
N LYS A 5 -37.32 50.20 43.72
CA LYS A 5 -36.82 51.49 44.26
C LYS A 5 -35.85 51.26 45.43
N SER A 6 -34.55 51.42 45.16
CA SER A 6 -33.82 52.72 45.18
C SER A 6 -33.40 53.01 46.62
N PHE A 7 -32.16 53.35 46.97
CA PHE A 7 -31.10 54.18 46.39
C PHE A 7 -29.92 53.96 47.38
N MET A 8 -28.62 53.99 47.10
CA MET A 8 -27.83 54.55 46.02
C MET A 8 -26.47 53.84 46.11
N ASN A 9 -26.15 53.02 45.12
CA ASN A 9 -24.78 52.89 44.64
C ASN A 9 -24.49 54.11 43.76
N LYS A 10 -23.23 54.55 43.73
CA LYS A 10 -22.47 55.11 42.58
C LYS A 10 -21.40 56.08 43.11
N VAL A 11 -20.18 56.18 42.59
CA VAL A 11 -19.39 55.54 41.52
C VAL A 11 -18.02 56.20 41.71
N SER A 12 -16.96 55.43 41.91
CA SER A 12 -15.95 55.07 40.89
C SER A 12 -15.12 56.20 40.32
N ALA A 13 -13.86 55.84 40.08
CA ALA A 13 -12.94 56.40 39.09
C ALA A 13 -12.27 57.72 39.50
N GLN A 14 -10.97 57.97 39.28
CA GLN A 14 -9.83 57.23 38.74
C GLN A 14 -8.65 58.22 38.77
N VAL A 15 -7.43 57.69 38.64
CA VAL A 15 -6.31 58.29 37.86
C VAL A 15 -5.40 59.34 38.55
N ARG A 16 -4.13 58.90 38.73
CA ARG A 16 -2.81 59.50 38.34
C ARG A 16 -2.50 60.94 38.76
N GLU A 17 -1.27 61.41 38.98
CA GLU A 17 0.11 60.96 38.76
C GLU A 17 1.03 61.97 39.51
N ALA A 18 2.28 61.57 39.76
CA ALA A 18 3.48 62.41 39.93
C ALA A 18 3.70 63.25 41.22
N GLY A 19 4.77 62.92 41.96
CA GLY A 19 5.55 63.88 42.78
C GLY A 19 6.58 64.64 41.91
N PRO A 20 7.70 65.18 42.43
CA PRO A 20 8.13 65.56 43.81
C PRO A 20 8.51 67.09 43.83
N PRO A 21 9.32 67.71 44.74
CA PRO A 21 10.08 67.22 45.91
C PRO A 21 10.03 68.08 47.22
N VAL A 22 10.64 67.50 48.26
CA VAL A 22 11.23 68.00 49.55
C VAL A 22 11.91 69.40 49.43
N PRO A 23 12.23 70.19 50.51
CA PRO A 23 12.35 69.81 51.93
C PRO A 23 11.98 70.83 53.05
N GLY A 24 11.64 70.27 54.23
CA GLY A 24 12.10 70.67 55.57
C GLY A 24 11.81 72.08 56.12
N GLN A 25 10.99 72.17 57.18
CA GLN A 25 11.40 72.65 58.51
C GLN A 25 10.22 72.62 59.50
N VAL A 26 10.48 71.94 60.63
CA VAL A 26 9.90 72.12 61.98
C VAL A 26 9.35 73.51 62.27
N VAL A 27 8.11 73.62 62.80
CA VAL A 27 7.79 73.81 64.24
C VAL A 27 6.26 73.96 64.47
N ASP A 28 5.83 73.45 65.62
CA ASP A 28 4.66 73.79 66.44
C ASP A 28 3.26 73.91 65.83
N GLY A 29 2.45 72.88 66.13
CA GLY A 29 0.99 72.89 66.04
C GLY A 29 0.41 72.32 67.33
N MET A 30 0.02 73.23 68.22
CA MET A 30 -0.74 73.03 69.44
C MET A 30 -2.15 72.53 69.09
N GLU A 31 -2.49 71.28 69.42
CA GLU A 31 -3.85 70.77 69.36
C GLU A 31 -4.53 70.86 70.74
N SER A 32 -5.67 71.53 70.72
CA SER A 32 -6.57 71.74 71.86
C SER A 32 -7.37 70.48 72.20
N ALA A 33 -7.36 70.19 73.50
CA ALA A 33 -8.52 69.93 74.34
C ALA A 33 -9.37 68.67 74.05
N GLN A 34 -9.10 67.64 74.86
CA GLN A 34 -10.12 66.88 75.56
C GLN A 34 -9.68 66.72 77.02
N GLY A 35 -10.58 67.03 77.94
CA GLY A 35 -10.28 67.27 79.35
C GLY A 35 -10.01 65.99 80.14
N GLU A 36 -8.94 66.04 80.92
CA GLU A 36 -8.73 65.26 82.14
C GLU A 36 -8.11 66.22 83.16
N ALA A 37 -8.60 66.19 84.40
CA ALA A 37 -8.12 67.03 85.48
C ALA A 37 -6.65 66.69 85.78
N VAL A 38 -5.72 67.58 85.42
CA VAL A 38 -4.29 67.38 85.70
C VAL A 38 -3.99 67.89 87.10
N GLU A 39 -3.81 66.98 88.05
CA GLU A 39 -3.18 67.26 89.34
C GLU A 39 -1.75 67.77 89.09
N GLY A 40 -1.44 68.98 89.56
CA GLY A 40 -0.12 69.62 89.39
C GLY A 40 0.42 70.15 90.72
N PHE A 41 1.74 70.37 90.78
CA PHE A 41 2.45 70.84 91.98
C PHE A 41 2.53 72.38 91.99
N LEU A 42 2.12 73.02 93.09
CA LEU A 42 2.09 74.48 93.24
C LEU A 42 3.28 74.98 94.07
N CYS A 43 3.94 76.04 93.62
CA CYS A 43 4.99 76.71 94.41
C CYS A 43 4.38 77.47 95.59
N PRO A 44 4.79 77.22 96.85
CA PRO A 44 4.18 77.87 98.01
C PRO A 44 4.52 79.36 98.16
N THR A 45 5.50 79.88 97.41
CA THR A 45 5.93 81.29 97.51
C THR A 45 5.28 82.18 96.44
N CYS A 46 5.14 81.70 95.21
CA CYS A 46 4.57 82.46 94.09
C CYS A 46 3.28 81.86 93.52
N TYR A 47 2.86 80.67 93.98
CA TYR A 47 1.66 79.95 93.57
C TYR A 47 1.56 79.58 92.08
N MET A 48 2.69 79.56 91.36
CA MET A 48 2.75 79.01 90.00
C MET A 48 2.62 77.47 90.03
N SER A 49 1.88 76.92 89.05
CA SER A 49 1.69 75.47 88.89
C SER A 49 2.71 74.86 87.94
N PHE A 50 3.18 73.67 88.29
CA PHE A 50 4.17 72.90 87.55
C PHE A 50 3.67 71.48 87.33
N THR A 51 4.00 70.91 86.17
CA THR A 51 3.53 69.58 85.74
C THR A 51 4.30 68.43 86.38
N THR A 52 5.48 68.67 86.96
CA THR A 52 6.27 67.67 87.69
C THR A 52 6.96 68.27 88.93
N PRO A 53 7.28 67.44 89.95
CA PRO A 53 8.01 67.89 91.14
C PRO A 53 9.39 68.47 90.83
N GLU A 54 10.12 67.91 89.85
CA GLU A 54 11.46 68.36 89.48
C GLU A 54 11.44 69.79 88.91
N LEU A 55 10.41 70.16 88.15
CA LEU A 55 10.27 71.51 87.62
C LEU A 55 9.91 72.54 88.70
N LEU A 56 9.10 72.14 89.68
CA LEU A 56 8.83 72.96 90.86
C LEU A 56 10.10 73.16 91.70
N GLN A 57 10.87 72.09 91.92
CA GLN A 57 12.12 72.12 92.68
C GLN A 57 13.12 73.10 92.04
N ASN A 58 13.35 72.99 90.72
CA ASN A 58 14.25 73.89 90.01
C ASN A 58 13.77 75.35 90.03
N HIS A 59 12.47 75.59 89.88
CA HIS A 59 11.92 76.94 90.00
C HIS A 59 12.14 77.54 91.40
N TYR A 60 11.93 76.73 92.45
CA TYR A 60 12.12 77.18 93.83
C TYR A 60 13.60 77.49 94.11
N GLU A 61 14.51 76.68 93.57
CA GLU A 61 15.95 76.87 93.69
C GLU A 61 16.47 78.07 92.89
N ASP A 62 15.93 78.35 91.70
CA ASP A 62 16.41 79.46 90.86
C ASP A 62 15.76 80.81 91.21
N ALA A 63 14.46 80.83 91.54
CA ALA A 63 13.69 82.07 91.69
C ALA A 63 13.55 82.55 93.14
N HIS A 64 13.73 81.66 94.12
CA HIS A 64 13.50 81.98 95.54
C HIS A 64 14.69 81.67 96.45
N ILE A 65 15.75 81.08 95.91
CA ILE A 65 17.01 80.83 96.62
C ILE A 65 18.12 81.58 95.87
N GLU A 66 18.44 82.79 96.31
CA GLU A 66 19.60 83.50 95.78
C GLU A 66 20.89 82.96 96.43
N PRO A 67 21.84 82.38 95.67
CA PRO A 67 22.97 81.59 96.23
C PRO A 67 23.98 82.39 97.07
N SER A 68 23.83 83.71 97.15
CA SER A 68 24.82 84.64 97.70
C SER A 68 24.54 85.09 99.15
N ALA A 69 23.38 84.75 99.73
CA ALA A 69 22.96 85.23 101.06
C ALA A 69 23.12 84.16 102.17
N ASN A 70 24.27 84.21 102.87
CA ASN A 70 24.67 83.18 103.84
C ASN A 70 24.51 83.55 105.34
N TYR A 71 24.08 84.77 105.70
CA TYR A 71 23.96 85.20 107.10
C TYR A 71 22.49 85.34 107.52
N LEU A 72 22.07 84.65 108.59
CA LEU A 72 20.70 84.65 109.11
C LEU A 72 20.62 85.42 110.43
N CYS A 73 19.71 86.40 110.54
CA CYS A 73 19.43 87.06 111.81
C CYS A 73 18.70 86.10 112.78
N PRO A 74 19.24 85.78 113.97
CA PRO A 74 18.62 84.83 114.89
C PRO A 74 17.27 85.28 115.45
N VAL A 75 17.02 86.60 115.46
CA VAL A 75 15.83 87.20 116.10
C VAL A 75 14.67 87.31 115.12
N CYS A 76 14.91 87.75 113.87
CA CYS A 76 13.85 88.01 112.89
C CYS A 76 13.91 87.11 111.63
N LYS A 77 14.91 86.22 111.53
CA LYS A 77 15.15 85.28 110.40
C LYS A 77 15.35 85.94 109.03
N ALA A 78 15.63 87.24 108.97
CA ALA A 78 16.05 87.90 107.75
C ALA A 78 17.40 87.33 107.26
N ARG A 79 17.49 86.99 105.96
CA ARG A 79 18.74 86.59 105.30
C ARG A 79 19.46 87.83 104.77
N LEU A 80 20.71 87.98 105.17
CA LEU A 80 21.59 89.11 104.88
C LEU A 80 22.80 88.61 104.08
N ASN A 81 23.31 89.47 103.21
CA ASN A 81 24.34 89.10 102.22
C ASN A 81 25.78 89.17 102.78
N SER A 82 25.97 89.69 104.00
CA SER A 82 27.28 89.79 104.66
C SER A 82 27.17 89.86 106.20
N GLN A 83 28.26 89.50 106.89
CA GLN A 83 28.36 89.61 108.36
C GLN A 83 28.24 91.06 108.85
N GLN A 84 28.78 92.03 108.11
CA GLN A 84 28.69 93.45 108.46
C GLN A 84 27.26 93.99 108.40
N GLU A 85 26.46 93.53 107.44
CA GLU A 85 25.03 93.88 107.39
C GLU A 85 24.25 93.23 108.54
N LEU A 86 24.61 92.02 108.97
CA LEU A 86 24.03 91.36 110.14
C LEU A 86 24.34 92.11 111.43
N GLU A 87 25.59 92.52 111.66
CA GLU A 87 25.98 93.31 112.83
C GLU A 87 25.30 94.68 112.84
N LYS A 88 25.19 95.34 111.67
CA LYS A 88 24.47 96.61 111.53
C LYS A 88 22.97 96.43 111.79
N HIS A 89 22.35 95.37 111.26
CA HIS A 89 20.95 95.04 111.48
C HIS A 89 20.67 94.75 112.96
N TYR A 90 21.51 93.93 113.61
CA TYR A 90 21.38 93.62 115.03
C TYR A 90 21.57 94.88 115.89
N GLY A 91 22.57 95.70 115.61
CA GLY A 91 22.84 96.94 116.34
C GLY A 91 21.81 98.06 116.12
N THR A 92 21.13 98.11 114.97
CA THR A 92 20.12 99.14 114.65
C THR A 92 18.69 98.74 115.00
N ILE A 93 18.35 97.45 114.89
CA ILE A 93 16.98 96.95 115.11
C ILE A 93 16.83 96.30 116.49
N HIS A 94 17.91 95.79 117.09
CA HIS A 94 17.89 95.08 118.38
C HIS A 94 18.88 95.62 119.43
N GLY A 95 19.66 96.66 119.11
CA GLY A 95 20.65 97.24 120.03
C GLY A 95 20.06 98.30 120.96
N ILE A 96 19.92 97.98 122.26
CA ILE A 96 19.77 98.98 123.33
C ILE A 96 21.05 99.02 124.17
N LYS A 97 21.49 100.25 124.38
CA LYS A 97 22.79 100.74 124.86
C LYS A 97 23.10 100.40 126.33
N ASP A 98 24.38 100.15 126.56
CA ASP A 98 25.06 100.17 127.85
C ASP A 98 24.80 101.48 128.63
N THR A 99 24.54 101.35 129.93
CA THR A 99 24.93 102.37 130.92
C THR A 99 26.21 101.90 131.58
N SER A 100 27.33 102.12 130.90
CA SER A 100 28.68 101.96 131.45
C SER A 100 29.22 103.30 131.93
N GLY A 101 29.59 103.34 133.22
CA GLY A 101 30.64 104.22 133.75
C GLY A 101 30.25 105.61 134.22
N HIS A 102 30.17 105.80 135.53
CA HIS A 102 30.46 107.09 136.16
C HIS A 102 31.36 106.90 137.40
N SER A 103 32.62 107.35 137.27
CA SER A 103 33.53 108.01 138.22
C SER A 103 33.78 107.46 139.64
N LEU A 104 35.05 107.53 140.09
CA LEU A 104 35.49 107.29 141.49
C LEU A 104 34.76 108.16 142.53
N GLU A 105 34.09 109.23 142.12
CA GLU A 105 33.22 110.04 142.98
C GLU A 105 31.86 109.37 143.25
N ALA A 106 31.37 108.52 142.33
CA ALA A 106 30.13 107.75 142.52
C ALA A 106 30.30 106.65 143.57
N LEU A 107 31.49 106.04 143.67
CA LEU A 107 31.81 105.11 144.76
C LEU A 107 31.94 105.80 146.13
N ARG A 108 32.24 107.10 146.14
CA ARG A 108 32.25 107.92 147.36
C ARG A 108 30.83 108.34 147.74
N GLU A 109 29.99 108.67 146.76
CA GLU A 109 28.55 108.91 146.95
C GLU A 109 27.83 107.65 147.45
N GLU A 110 28.11 106.47 146.89
CA GLU A 110 27.58 105.18 147.37
C GLU A 110 28.04 104.85 148.79
N LEU A 111 29.27 105.20 149.20
CA LEU A 111 29.75 105.03 150.58
C LEU A 111 29.08 106.00 151.56
N THR A 112 28.80 107.24 151.12
CA THR A 112 27.99 108.18 151.91
C THR A 112 26.54 107.72 151.99
N GLU A 113 25.99 107.15 150.92
CA GLU A 113 24.63 106.62 150.85
C GLU A 113 24.47 105.35 151.70
N LEU A 114 25.47 104.47 151.74
CA LEU A 114 25.53 103.35 152.70
C LEU A 114 25.65 103.84 154.15
N SER A 115 26.34 104.95 154.40
CA SER A 115 26.45 105.54 155.74
C SER A 115 25.16 106.22 156.17
N THR A 116 24.42 106.85 155.26
CA THR A 116 23.07 107.39 155.52
C THR A 116 22.08 106.24 155.72
N ASN A 117 22.13 105.19 154.90
CA ASN A 117 21.30 104.00 155.06
C ASN A 117 21.57 103.29 156.40
N LEU A 118 22.83 103.19 156.85
CA LEU A 118 23.15 102.64 158.18
C LEU A 118 22.63 103.53 159.33
N ARG A 119 22.56 104.85 159.11
CA ARG A 119 21.99 105.80 160.08
C ARG A 119 20.46 105.73 160.09
N GLU A 120 19.84 105.56 158.94
CA GLU A 120 18.40 105.34 158.78
C GLU A 120 18.00 103.99 159.38
N GLU A 121 18.74 102.91 159.14
CA GLU A 121 18.55 101.60 159.79
C GLU A 121 18.66 101.67 161.32
N ARG A 122 19.60 102.47 161.85
CA ARG A 122 19.69 102.73 163.30
C ARG A 122 18.49 103.54 163.81
N TRP A 123 18.00 104.50 163.04
CA TRP A 123 16.80 105.27 163.38
C TRP A 123 15.54 104.41 163.33
N TYR A 124 15.38 103.58 162.30
CA TYR A 124 14.30 102.60 162.18
C TYR A 124 14.34 101.59 163.32
N SER A 125 15.54 101.13 163.73
CA SER A 125 15.68 100.25 164.89
C SER A 125 15.26 100.93 166.20
N GLU A 126 15.58 102.21 166.39
CA GLU A 126 15.20 102.98 167.58
C GLU A 126 13.69 103.28 167.60
N GLU A 127 13.10 103.60 166.45
CA GLU A 127 11.67 103.87 166.31
C GLU A 127 10.84 102.58 166.42
N LEU A 128 11.34 101.46 165.88
CA LEU A 128 10.76 100.13 166.08
C LEU A 128 10.83 99.72 167.54
N LYS A 129 11.89 100.07 168.27
CA LYS A 129 12.00 99.82 169.71
C LYS A 129 10.96 100.61 170.52
N LYS A 130 10.73 101.88 170.18
CA LYS A 130 9.63 102.68 170.77
C LYS A 130 8.26 102.11 170.43
N GLU A 131 8.07 101.63 169.20
CA GLU A 131 6.81 101.01 168.78
C GLU A 131 6.59 99.65 169.45
N VAL A 132 7.65 98.87 169.70
CA VAL A 132 7.59 97.65 170.51
C VAL A 132 7.28 97.95 171.97
N GLU A 133 7.84 99.01 172.56
CA GLU A 133 7.47 99.47 173.91
C GLU A 133 6.00 99.94 173.94
N ARG A 134 5.52 100.63 172.90
CA ARG A 134 4.11 101.02 172.73
C ARG A 134 3.19 99.81 172.61
N LEU A 135 3.61 98.77 171.88
CA LEU A 135 2.86 97.52 171.73
C LEU A 135 2.88 96.69 173.02
N GLN A 136 4.00 96.63 173.75
CA GLN A 136 4.08 95.98 175.06
C GLN A 136 3.19 96.65 176.12
N GLU A 137 3.06 97.99 176.07
CA GLU A 137 2.14 98.74 176.93
C GLU A 137 0.67 98.54 176.51
N ALA A 138 0.40 98.31 175.22
CA ALA A 138 -0.94 97.97 174.70
C ALA A 138 -1.36 96.52 175.06
N PHE A 139 -0.41 95.59 175.16
CA PHE A 139 -0.66 94.22 175.64
C PHE A 139 -1.00 94.14 177.14
N LYS A 140 -0.56 95.12 177.96
CA LYS A 140 -0.80 95.13 179.42
C LYS A 140 -2.19 95.65 179.85
N LYS A 141 -3.06 96.09 178.94
CA LYS A 141 -4.35 96.75 179.26
C LYS A 141 -5.60 96.13 178.63
N LYS A 142 -5.52 94.92 178.07
CA LYS A 142 -6.72 94.23 177.55
C LYS A 142 -6.74 92.73 177.90
N ASP A 143 -6.41 92.47 179.16
CA ASP A 143 -6.55 91.19 179.86
C ASP A 143 -8.01 91.12 180.36
N GLU A 144 -8.89 90.46 179.58
CA GLU A 144 -10.14 89.80 180.00
C GLU A 144 -10.97 89.41 178.75
N GLY A 145 -10.89 88.13 178.34
CA GLY A 145 -11.83 87.52 177.36
C GLY A 145 -11.21 87.06 176.04
N GLU A 146 -10.13 86.26 176.12
CA GLU A 146 -9.26 85.88 175.02
C GLU A 146 -9.32 84.35 174.71
N GLU A 147 -8.95 84.02 173.46
CA GLU A 147 -8.30 82.77 172.99
C GLU A 147 -9.07 81.60 172.32
N ASN A 148 -10.37 81.32 172.53
CA ASN A 148 -10.95 80.06 171.98
C ASN A 148 -11.66 80.11 170.60
N PHE A 149 -11.98 81.29 170.05
CA PHE A 149 -12.81 81.38 168.83
C PHE A 149 -12.02 81.48 167.51
N VAL A 150 -10.82 82.08 167.53
CA VAL A 150 -10.07 82.41 166.29
C VAL A 150 -9.27 81.20 165.76
N HIS A 151 -8.75 80.32 166.62
CA HIS A 151 -8.02 79.13 166.21
C HIS A 151 -8.89 78.06 165.54
N LYS A 152 -10.17 77.96 165.92
CA LYS A 152 -11.11 77.02 165.32
C LYS A 152 -11.47 77.39 163.88
N SER A 153 -11.75 78.68 163.64
CA SER A 153 -12.04 79.18 162.29
C SER A 153 -10.86 79.03 161.32
N GLN A 154 -9.61 79.11 161.79
CA GLN A 154 -8.43 78.89 160.94
C GLN A 154 -8.16 77.40 160.65
N LEU A 155 -8.43 76.51 161.62
CA LEU A 155 -8.36 75.06 161.42
C LEU A 155 -9.39 74.57 160.40
N ASP A 156 -10.63 75.05 160.51
CA ASP A 156 -11.72 74.68 159.59
C ASP A 156 -11.38 75.08 158.13
N ALA A 157 -10.81 76.27 157.91
CA ALA A 157 -10.40 76.73 156.57
C ALA A 157 -9.23 75.93 155.97
N VAL A 158 -8.27 75.49 156.79
CA VAL A 158 -7.16 74.63 156.34
C VAL A 158 -7.64 73.21 156.04
N GLU A 159 -8.60 72.71 156.82
CA GLU A 159 -9.19 71.39 156.62
C GLU A 159 -10.08 71.37 155.35
N GLU A 160 -10.82 72.45 155.08
CA GLU A 160 -11.50 72.68 153.79
C GLU A 160 -10.50 72.78 152.61
N SER A 161 -9.41 73.51 152.77
CA SER A 161 -8.37 73.60 151.72
C SER A 161 -7.70 72.26 151.46
N LYS A 162 -7.42 71.48 152.51
CA LYS A 162 -6.85 70.13 152.42
C LYS A 162 -7.80 69.17 151.74
N THR A 163 -9.09 69.21 152.05
CA THR A 163 -10.10 68.36 151.40
C THR A 163 -10.28 68.73 149.92
N LEU A 164 -10.26 70.03 149.57
CA LEU A 164 -10.26 70.50 148.18
C LEU A 164 -9.02 70.01 147.43
N LEU A 165 -7.81 70.23 147.96
CA LEU A 165 -6.57 69.72 147.36
C LEU A 165 -6.57 68.19 147.23
N THR A 166 -7.10 67.47 148.22
CA THR A 166 -7.21 66.01 148.15
C THR A 166 -8.18 65.59 147.04
N SER A 167 -9.31 66.27 146.88
CA SER A 167 -10.26 65.99 145.81
C SER A 167 -9.69 66.34 144.42
N GLU A 168 -8.93 67.43 144.30
CA GLU A 168 -8.20 67.79 143.08
C GLU A 168 -7.12 66.76 142.72
N VAL A 169 -6.33 66.29 143.70
CA VAL A 169 -5.34 65.22 143.48
C VAL A 169 -6.02 63.91 143.05
N VAL A 170 -7.18 63.58 143.61
CA VAL A 170 -7.96 62.41 143.18
C VAL A 170 -8.50 62.59 141.76
N LEU A 171 -9.00 63.77 141.40
CA LEU A 171 -9.45 64.09 140.04
C LEU A 171 -8.30 64.03 139.04
N LEU A 172 -7.13 64.59 139.35
CA LEU A 172 -5.94 64.53 138.51
C LEU A 172 -5.44 63.10 138.34
N ARG A 173 -5.47 62.27 139.40
CA ARG A 173 -5.14 60.83 139.30
C ARG A 173 -6.14 60.08 138.43
N LYS A 174 -7.42 60.39 138.54
CA LYS A 174 -8.47 59.83 137.68
C LYS A 174 -8.24 60.23 136.23
N GLN A 175 -8.03 61.51 135.94
CA GLN A 175 -7.72 62.02 134.59
C GLN A 175 -6.43 61.42 134.02
N LEU A 176 -5.39 61.26 134.84
CA LEU A 176 -4.14 60.61 134.43
C LEU A 176 -4.39 59.13 134.10
N THR A 177 -5.18 58.42 134.90
CA THR A 177 -5.54 57.02 134.65
C THR A 177 -6.38 56.88 133.38
N GLU A 178 -7.35 57.77 133.15
CA GLU A 178 -8.15 57.83 131.93
C GLU A 178 -7.28 58.16 130.70
N SER A 179 -6.35 59.10 130.81
CA SER A 179 -5.41 59.46 129.75
C SER A 179 -4.42 58.33 129.43
N LEU A 180 -3.94 57.60 130.45
CA LEU A 180 -3.09 56.42 130.26
C LEU A 180 -3.88 55.27 129.62
N SER A 181 -5.12 55.06 130.02
CA SER A 181 -6.03 54.08 129.41
C SER A 181 -6.32 54.42 127.95
N LEU A 182 -6.62 55.69 127.64
CA LEU A 182 -6.81 56.16 126.28
C LEU A 182 -5.53 56.00 125.44
N ASN A 183 -4.36 56.35 125.98
CA ASN A 183 -3.08 56.13 125.30
C ASN A 183 -2.80 54.64 125.04
N ALA A 184 -3.15 53.76 125.97
CA ALA A 184 -3.02 52.32 125.78
C ALA A 184 -3.96 51.82 124.65
N SER A 185 -5.21 52.30 124.62
CA SER A 185 -6.16 52.02 123.54
C SER A 185 -5.67 52.53 122.18
N MET A 186 -5.21 53.77 122.12
CA MET A 186 -4.67 54.38 120.89
C MET A 186 -3.41 53.67 120.40
N ARG A 187 -2.55 53.18 121.31
CA ARG A 187 -1.40 52.34 120.95
C ARG A 187 -1.84 50.99 120.38
N ALA A 188 -2.82 50.33 121.00
CA ALA A 188 -3.35 49.07 120.47
C ALA A 188 -4.01 49.25 119.08
N GLU A 189 -4.74 50.34 118.87
CA GLU A 189 -5.29 50.69 117.55
C GLU A 189 -4.18 51.00 116.53
N LYS A 190 -3.14 51.75 116.93
CA LYS A 190 -1.98 52.02 116.09
C LYS A 190 -1.29 50.72 115.67
N ASP A 191 -1.00 49.83 116.61
CA ASP A 191 -0.33 48.56 116.34
C ASP A 191 -1.19 47.68 115.41
N MET A 192 -2.51 47.69 115.58
CA MET A 192 -3.45 47.00 114.68
C MET A 192 -3.43 47.60 113.26
N LEU A 193 -3.42 48.92 113.13
CA LEU A 193 -3.34 49.61 111.84
C LEU A 193 -1.98 49.37 111.16
N GLU A 194 -0.89 49.35 111.91
CA GLU A 194 0.45 49.01 111.40
C GLU A 194 0.51 47.56 110.91
N SER A 195 -0.06 46.60 111.66
CA SER A 195 -0.20 45.21 111.22
C SER A 195 -0.97 45.13 109.90
N ARG A 196 -2.13 45.80 109.81
CA ARG A 196 -2.95 45.79 108.60
C ARG A 196 -2.29 46.48 107.41
N ALA A 197 -1.55 47.56 107.65
CA ALA A 197 -0.76 48.22 106.61
C ALA A 197 0.36 47.30 106.11
N SER A 198 0.98 46.50 106.99
CA SER A 198 1.98 45.51 106.60
C SER A 198 1.37 44.36 105.80
N GLU A 199 0.19 43.87 106.18
CA GLU A 199 -0.57 42.86 105.43
C GLU A 199 -0.90 43.36 104.02
N PHE A 200 -1.45 44.57 103.88
CA PHE A 200 -1.70 45.16 102.57
C PHE A 200 -0.43 45.40 101.74
N ALA A 201 0.70 45.69 102.39
CA ALA A 201 1.98 45.83 101.68
C ALA A 201 2.46 44.48 101.10
N VAL A 202 2.27 43.38 101.85
CA VAL A 202 2.55 42.01 101.39
C VAL A 202 1.59 41.63 100.26
N GLU A 203 0.29 41.80 100.44
CA GLU A 203 -0.71 41.53 99.39
C GLU A 203 -0.41 42.32 98.11
N ARG A 204 -0.02 43.60 98.23
CA ARG A 204 0.35 44.42 97.07
C ARG A 204 1.61 43.90 96.38
N ALA A 205 2.59 43.41 97.13
CA ALA A 205 3.80 42.83 96.56
C ALA A 205 3.50 41.49 95.85
N GLU A 206 2.63 40.66 96.43
CA GLU A 206 2.16 39.41 95.82
C GLU A 206 1.33 39.66 94.55
N LEU A 207 0.41 40.63 94.59
CA LEU A 207 -0.36 41.06 93.42
C LEU A 207 0.55 41.65 92.32
N ARG A 208 1.62 42.36 92.70
CA ARG A 208 2.61 42.86 91.73
C ARG A 208 3.38 41.70 91.09
N ALA A 209 3.86 40.77 91.90
CA ALA A 209 4.58 39.60 91.40
C ALA A 209 3.71 38.75 90.46
N THR A 210 2.44 38.53 90.82
CA THR A 210 1.48 37.81 89.96
C THR A 210 1.15 38.57 88.68
N LEU A 211 1.03 39.91 88.74
CA LEU A 211 0.88 40.75 87.55
C LEU A 211 2.09 40.61 86.61
N ASP A 212 3.31 40.68 87.16
CA ASP A 212 4.55 40.58 86.39
C ASP A 212 4.67 39.18 85.74
N THR A 213 4.29 38.12 86.46
CA THR A 213 4.25 36.76 85.88
C THR A 213 3.21 36.64 84.77
N LEU A 214 2.00 37.17 84.98
CA LEU A 214 0.95 37.15 83.96
C LEU A 214 1.32 38.00 82.73
N GLN A 215 2.04 39.10 82.92
CA GLN A 215 2.56 39.90 81.81
C GLN A 215 3.63 39.15 81.03
N ALA A 216 4.54 38.44 81.69
CA ALA A 216 5.53 37.59 81.03
C ALA A 216 4.87 36.45 80.24
N GLU A 217 3.88 35.77 80.83
CA GLU A 217 3.08 34.75 80.16
C GLU A 217 2.33 35.31 78.95
N LYS A 218 1.71 36.49 79.09
CA LYS A 218 1.03 37.18 77.98
C LYS A 218 1.97 37.43 76.81
N VAL A 219 3.17 37.97 77.06
CA VAL A 219 4.17 38.22 76.00
C VAL A 219 4.63 36.91 75.35
N GLY A 220 4.83 35.86 76.14
CA GLY A 220 5.14 34.52 75.62
C GLY A 220 4.05 34.00 74.68
N LEU A 221 2.79 34.04 75.13
CA LEU A 221 1.63 33.62 74.33
C LEU A 221 1.42 34.49 73.08
N GLU A 222 1.66 35.80 73.15
CA GLU A 222 1.61 36.69 71.99
C GLU A 222 2.70 36.36 70.96
N SER A 223 3.90 36.02 71.40
CA SER A 223 4.99 35.56 70.52
C SER A 223 4.66 34.22 69.88
N GLU A 224 4.17 33.25 70.64
CA GLU A 224 3.72 31.95 70.11
C GLU A 224 2.58 32.12 69.09
N LEU A 225 1.60 32.98 69.38
CA LEU A 225 0.54 33.31 68.43
C LEU A 225 1.08 33.96 67.16
N HIS A 226 2.07 34.85 67.28
CA HIS A 226 2.69 35.47 66.11
C HIS A 226 3.44 34.44 65.25
N GLU A 227 4.20 33.54 65.87
CA GLU A 227 4.92 32.48 65.17
C GLU A 227 3.95 31.51 64.48
N MET A 228 2.89 31.09 65.17
CA MET A 228 1.84 30.24 64.60
C MET A 228 1.12 30.92 63.44
N ARG A 229 0.84 32.22 63.53
CA ARG A 229 0.27 33.01 62.41
C ARG A 229 1.22 33.07 61.23
N SER A 230 2.51 33.35 61.46
CA SER A 230 3.54 33.38 60.41
C SER A 230 3.66 32.02 59.72
N ASN A 231 3.70 30.93 60.49
CA ASN A 231 3.75 29.57 59.94
C ASN A 231 2.48 29.23 59.16
N ARG A 232 1.30 29.64 59.67
CA ARG A 232 0.03 29.48 58.96
C ARG A 232 0.02 30.25 57.63
N THR A 233 0.51 31.49 57.59
CA THR A 233 0.60 32.27 56.35
C THR A 233 1.56 31.64 55.35
N LYS A 234 2.71 31.11 55.79
CA LYS A 234 3.64 30.37 54.93
C LYS A 234 2.98 29.10 54.38
N GLN A 235 2.29 28.36 55.24
CA GLN A 235 1.55 27.16 54.83
C GLN A 235 0.44 27.48 53.84
N ASP A 236 -0.39 28.50 54.10
CA ASP A 236 -1.45 28.94 53.19
C ASP A 236 -0.86 29.39 51.85
N SER A 237 0.30 30.06 51.83
CA SER A 237 0.98 30.44 50.59
C SER A 237 1.52 29.23 49.81
N GLN A 238 2.01 28.22 50.50
CA GLN A 238 2.49 26.98 49.90
C GLN A 238 1.33 26.15 49.34
N GLU A 239 0.24 26.00 50.11
CA GLU A 239 -1.01 25.35 49.68
C GLU A 239 -1.62 26.10 48.49
N GLN A 240 -1.54 27.43 48.44
CA GLN A 240 -2.02 28.23 47.31
C GLN A 240 -1.19 27.99 46.05
N VAL A 241 0.14 27.89 46.16
CA VAL A 241 1.03 27.57 45.03
C VAL A 241 0.76 26.15 44.52
N GLU A 242 0.63 25.18 45.42
CA GLU A 242 0.33 23.78 45.07
C GLU A 242 -1.06 23.66 44.42
N THR A 243 -2.06 24.37 44.95
CA THR A 243 -3.40 24.44 44.36
C THR A 243 -3.35 25.06 42.96
N GLN A 244 -2.57 26.13 42.74
CA GLN A 244 -2.39 26.73 41.42
C GLN A 244 -1.69 25.78 40.43
N GLN A 245 -0.69 25.03 40.88
CA GLN A 245 -0.01 24.02 40.07
C GLN A 245 -0.97 22.88 39.67
N LEU A 246 -1.72 22.36 40.63
CA LEU A 246 -2.73 21.33 40.39
C LEU A 246 -3.84 21.84 39.46
N GLN A 247 -4.31 23.08 39.62
CA GLN A 247 -5.28 23.70 38.70
C GLN A 247 -4.72 23.81 37.28
N GLN A 248 -3.45 24.19 37.13
CA GLN A 248 -2.80 24.26 35.82
C GLN A 248 -2.64 22.87 35.17
N GLU A 249 -2.34 21.85 35.96
CA GLU A 249 -2.23 20.47 35.48
C GLU A 249 -3.59 19.89 35.09
N ILE A 250 -4.63 20.15 35.89
CA ILE A 250 -6.02 19.81 35.56
C ILE A 250 -6.44 20.48 34.24
N ALA A 251 -6.13 21.77 34.04
CA ALA A 251 -6.44 22.47 32.79
C ALA A 251 -5.74 21.82 31.58
N LYS A 252 -4.45 21.46 31.70
CA LYS A 252 -3.72 20.73 30.65
C LYS A 252 -4.35 19.37 30.34
N LEU A 253 -4.76 18.63 31.37
CA LEU A 253 -5.43 17.34 31.21
C LEU A 253 -6.81 17.51 30.55
N GLN A 254 -7.57 18.54 30.91
CA GLN A 254 -8.85 18.87 30.27
C GLN A 254 -8.68 19.19 28.78
N ASP A 255 -7.66 19.96 28.40
CA ASP A 255 -7.34 20.23 27.00
C ASP A 255 -6.97 18.96 26.24
N GLN A 256 -6.16 18.08 26.84
CA GLN A 256 -5.81 16.79 26.24
C GLN A 256 -7.04 15.89 26.06
N VAL A 257 -7.94 15.84 27.05
CA VAL A 257 -9.20 15.09 26.96
C VAL A 257 -10.07 15.67 25.84
N ALA A 258 -10.22 16.99 25.74
CA ALA A 258 -10.99 17.62 24.68
C ALA A 258 -10.43 17.32 23.27
N VAL A 259 -9.10 17.25 23.12
CA VAL A 259 -8.47 16.82 21.87
C VAL A 259 -8.81 15.35 21.59
N LYS A 260 -8.73 14.47 22.59
CA LYS A 260 -9.07 13.05 22.44
C LYS A 260 -10.54 12.82 22.13
N GLU A 261 -11.45 13.61 22.68
CA GLU A 261 -12.88 13.58 22.34
C GLU A 261 -13.14 14.00 20.88
N LYS A 262 -12.41 15.03 20.39
CA LYS A 262 -12.47 15.42 18.97
C LYS A 262 -11.92 14.33 18.05
N GLU A 263 -10.82 13.68 18.43
CA GLU A 263 -10.28 12.54 17.67
C GLU A 263 -11.27 11.36 17.66
N ALA A 264 -11.86 11.02 18.82
CA ALA A 264 -12.83 9.94 18.95
C ALA A 264 -14.10 10.20 18.09
N SER A 265 -14.63 11.42 18.14
CA SER A 265 -15.79 11.80 17.30
C SER A 265 -15.45 11.78 15.80
N ALA A 266 -14.23 12.17 15.41
CA ALA A 266 -13.77 12.04 14.02
C ALA A 266 -13.64 10.56 13.58
N PHE A 267 -13.13 9.69 14.45
CA PHE A 267 -13.09 8.25 14.18
C PHE A 267 -14.50 7.66 14.05
N GLN A 268 -15.42 8.05 14.93
CA GLN A 268 -16.82 7.60 14.87
C GLN A 268 -17.52 8.08 13.59
N ALA A 269 -17.28 9.33 13.15
CA ALA A 269 -17.79 9.82 11.87
C ALA A 269 -17.22 9.03 10.68
N ARG A 270 -15.93 8.67 10.73
CA ARG A 270 -15.28 7.84 9.71
C ARG A 270 -15.85 6.42 9.69
N GLU A 271 -16.13 5.84 10.85
CA GLU A 271 -16.77 4.53 10.96
C GLU A 271 -18.16 4.53 10.31
N VAL A 272 -18.99 5.53 10.61
CA VAL A 272 -20.32 5.69 9.98
C VAL A 272 -20.20 5.84 8.47
N ALA A 273 -19.24 6.63 7.98
CA ALA A 273 -18.99 6.77 6.54
C ALA A 273 -18.58 5.44 5.88
N LEU A 274 -17.72 4.67 6.53
CA LEU A 274 -17.30 3.34 6.05
C LEU A 274 -18.44 2.33 6.08
N GLN A 275 -19.31 2.35 7.11
CA GLN A 275 -20.49 1.50 7.16
C GLN A 275 -21.47 1.83 6.03
N ASN A 276 -21.66 3.12 5.71
CA ASN A 276 -22.48 3.54 4.58
C ASN A 276 -21.87 3.11 3.24
N ASP A 277 -20.55 3.26 3.05
CA ASP A 277 -19.86 2.78 1.84
C ASP A 277 -19.91 1.25 1.69
N LEU A 278 -19.83 0.52 2.80
CA LEU A 278 -20.00 -0.94 2.80
C LEU A 278 -21.43 -1.31 2.39
N LYS A 279 -22.43 -0.59 2.90
CA LYS A 279 -23.84 -0.80 2.55
C LYS A 279 -24.08 -0.55 1.06
N THR A 280 -23.64 0.58 0.52
CA THR A 280 -23.80 0.90 -0.91
C THR A 280 -23.08 -0.11 -1.80
N LYS A 281 -21.87 -0.54 -1.44
CA LYS A 281 -21.16 -1.60 -2.16
C LYS A 281 -21.86 -2.94 -2.08
N SER A 282 -22.48 -3.28 -0.94
CA SER A 282 -23.26 -4.51 -0.80
C SER A 282 -24.52 -4.50 -1.67
N GLU A 283 -25.19 -3.35 -1.78
CA GLU A 283 -26.35 -3.14 -2.65
C GLU A 283 -25.94 -3.22 -4.13
N LEU A 284 -24.82 -2.62 -4.51
CA LEU A 284 -24.27 -2.71 -5.86
C LEU A 284 -23.86 -4.16 -6.21
N ALA A 285 -23.25 -4.88 -5.27
CA ALA A 285 -22.90 -6.29 -5.46
C ALA A 285 -24.16 -7.17 -5.64
N ALA A 286 -25.25 -6.85 -4.94
CA ALA A 286 -26.53 -7.51 -5.13
C ALA A 286 -27.14 -7.21 -6.51
N SER A 287 -27.08 -5.94 -6.97
CA SER A 287 -27.56 -5.59 -8.32
C SER A 287 -26.75 -6.27 -9.41
N LEU A 288 -25.42 -6.28 -9.30
CA LEU A 288 -24.54 -6.96 -10.26
C LEU A 288 -24.78 -8.47 -10.31
N LYS A 289 -25.11 -9.10 -9.17
CA LYS A 289 -25.51 -10.52 -9.16
C LYS A 289 -26.81 -10.75 -9.91
N GLU A 290 -27.77 -9.85 -9.78
CA GLU A 290 -29.03 -9.92 -10.52
C GLU A 290 -28.79 -9.70 -12.01
N ASP A 291 -27.97 -8.73 -12.40
CA ASP A 291 -27.59 -8.49 -13.79
C ASP A 291 -26.86 -9.70 -14.40
N MET A 292 -25.95 -10.33 -13.64
CA MET A 292 -25.28 -11.56 -14.05
C MET A 292 -26.27 -12.71 -14.26
N ARG A 293 -27.32 -12.80 -13.42
CA ARG A 293 -28.38 -13.79 -13.56
C ARG A 293 -29.22 -13.53 -14.81
N ASN A 294 -29.61 -12.28 -15.04
CA ASN A 294 -30.35 -11.87 -16.23
C ASN A 294 -29.57 -12.14 -17.53
N LEU A 295 -28.29 -11.77 -17.56
CA LEU A 295 -27.40 -12.07 -18.69
C LEU A 295 -27.24 -13.58 -18.89
N LYS A 296 -27.18 -14.36 -17.80
CA LYS A 296 -27.10 -15.81 -17.87
C LYS A 296 -28.37 -16.41 -18.48
N ASP A 297 -29.54 -15.92 -18.08
CA ASP A 297 -30.83 -16.33 -18.64
C ASP A 297 -30.94 -15.94 -20.14
N GLU A 298 -30.45 -14.75 -20.53
CA GLU A 298 -30.36 -14.35 -21.94
C GLU A 298 -29.43 -15.26 -22.74
N VAL A 299 -28.26 -15.61 -22.21
CA VAL A 299 -27.31 -16.53 -22.87
C VAL A 299 -27.95 -17.92 -23.04
N ASP A 300 -28.65 -18.41 -22.03
CA ASP A 300 -29.31 -19.72 -22.12
C ASP A 300 -30.49 -19.68 -23.11
N LEU A 301 -31.23 -18.57 -23.19
CA LEU A 301 -32.23 -18.35 -24.23
C LEU A 301 -31.61 -18.30 -25.63
N MET A 302 -30.48 -17.62 -25.79
CA MET A 302 -29.78 -17.53 -27.08
C MET A 302 -29.21 -18.89 -27.50
N LYS A 303 -28.71 -19.70 -26.56
CA LYS A 303 -28.31 -21.09 -26.82
C LYS A 303 -29.48 -21.94 -27.30
N LYS A 304 -30.65 -21.81 -26.68
CA LYS A 304 -31.85 -22.52 -27.12
C LYS A 304 -32.27 -22.11 -28.53
N LYS A 305 -32.26 -20.80 -28.84
CA LYS A 305 -32.51 -20.29 -30.20
C LYS A 305 -31.49 -20.80 -31.21
N LEU A 306 -30.21 -20.89 -30.82
CA LEU A 306 -29.18 -21.45 -31.68
C LEU A 306 -29.44 -22.92 -32.00
N GLN A 307 -29.77 -23.73 -30.99
CA GLN A 307 -30.15 -25.14 -31.19
C GLN A 307 -31.37 -25.28 -32.11
N GLU A 308 -32.40 -24.44 -31.95
CA GLU A 308 -33.56 -24.41 -32.85
C GLU A 308 -33.16 -24.08 -34.29
N LYS A 309 -32.19 -23.17 -34.48
CA LYS A 309 -31.64 -22.84 -35.80
C LYS A 309 -30.77 -23.97 -36.36
N ASP A 310 -29.98 -24.66 -35.55
CA ASP A 310 -29.17 -25.81 -35.99
C ASP A 310 -30.06 -26.96 -36.48
N VAL A 311 -31.18 -27.21 -35.79
CA VAL A 311 -32.20 -28.18 -36.23
C VAL A 311 -32.82 -27.74 -37.56
N ALA A 312 -33.14 -26.44 -37.72
CA ALA A 312 -33.68 -25.92 -38.97
C ALA A 312 -32.67 -26.01 -40.13
N VAL A 313 -31.38 -25.72 -39.88
CA VAL A 313 -30.30 -25.89 -40.87
C VAL A 313 -30.18 -27.36 -41.27
N SER A 314 -30.22 -28.28 -40.31
CA SER A 314 -30.16 -29.72 -40.59
C SER A 314 -31.35 -30.18 -41.44
N GLN A 315 -32.56 -29.64 -41.20
CA GLN A 315 -33.73 -29.90 -42.03
C GLN A 315 -33.56 -29.33 -43.46
N LEU A 316 -33.04 -28.11 -43.59
CA LEU A 316 -32.79 -27.49 -44.89
C LEU A 316 -31.70 -28.25 -45.67
N GLN A 317 -30.67 -28.76 -45.01
CA GLN A 317 -29.65 -29.63 -45.61
C GLN A 317 -30.28 -30.93 -46.14
N GLY A 318 -31.15 -31.58 -45.36
CA GLY A 318 -31.89 -32.76 -45.84
C GLY A 318 -32.79 -32.47 -47.05
N GLN A 319 -33.45 -31.30 -47.07
CA GLN A 319 -34.24 -30.86 -48.23
C GLN A 319 -33.37 -30.56 -49.47
N LEU A 320 -32.16 -30.03 -49.27
CA LEU A 320 -31.19 -29.82 -50.33
C LEU A 320 -30.69 -31.15 -50.91
N GLU A 321 -30.36 -32.13 -50.06
CA GLU A 321 -29.99 -33.48 -50.52
C GLU A 321 -31.11 -34.15 -51.31
N GLU A 322 -32.36 -34.01 -50.88
CA GLU A 322 -33.52 -34.53 -51.62
C GLU A 322 -33.72 -33.81 -52.96
N ARG A 323 -33.52 -32.50 -53.01
CA ARG A 323 -33.54 -31.70 -54.25
C ARG A 323 -32.40 -32.07 -55.19
N ASP A 324 -31.19 -32.29 -54.67
CA ASP A 324 -30.02 -32.69 -55.45
C ASP A 324 -30.21 -34.08 -56.07
N ASN A 325 -30.79 -35.03 -55.31
CA ASN A 325 -31.16 -36.34 -55.83
C ASN A 325 -32.24 -36.27 -56.93
N LEU A 326 -33.21 -35.34 -56.81
CA LEU A 326 -34.21 -35.09 -57.86
C LEU A 326 -33.59 -34.42 -59.09
N MET A 327 -32.64 -33.50 -58.89
CA MET A 327 -31.90 -32.85 -59.97
C MET A 327 -30.99 -33.83 -60.70
N SER A 328 -30.34 -34.75 -60.00
CA SER A 328 -29.52 -35.80 -60.63
C SER A 328 -30.38 -36.76 -61.46
N GLY A 329 -31.56 -37.13 -60.97
CA GLY A 329 -32.52 -37.93 -61.74
C GLY A 329 -33.03 -37.20 -62.98
N SER A 330 -33.31 -35.90 -62.88
CA SER A 330 -33.71 -35.06 -64.01
C SER A 330 -32.56 -34.84 -65.01
N SER A 331 -31.31 -34.76 -64.53
CA SER A 331 -30.12 -34.70 -65.39
C SER A 331 -29.95 -36.00 -66.17
N GLN A 332 -30.07 -37.16 -65.51
CA GLN A 332 -30.02 -38.45 -66.20
C GLN A 332 -31.07 -38.58 -67.31
N GLN A 333 -32.31 -38.11 -67.07
CA GLN A 333 -33.33 -38.05 -68.13
C GLN A 333 -32.96 -37.09 -69.27
N THR A 334 -32.29 -35.98 -68.95
CA THR A 334 -31.82 -35.00 -69.94
C THR A 334 -30.68 -35.57 -70.78
N GLU A 335 -29.73 -36.27 -70.17
CA GLU A 335 -28.67 -37.01 -70.87
C GLU A 335 -29.25 -38.11 -71.75
N GLU A 336 -30.26 -38.84 -71.29
CA GLU A 336 -30.93 -39.88 -72.08
C GLU A 336 -31.67 -39.29 -73.31
N LEU A 337 -32.32 -38.14 -73.14
CA LEU A 337 -32.96 -37.41 -74.24
C LEU A 337 -31.92 -36.82 -75.21
N LYS A 338 -30.78 -36.30 -74.72
CA LYS A 338 -29.67 -35.85 -75.57
C LYS A 338 -29.10 -37.01 -76.39
N ALA A 339 -28.92 -38.18 -75.78
CA ALA A 339 -28.45 -39.38 -76.48
C ALA A 339 -29.44 -39.81 -77.59
N LYS A 340 -30.75 -39.76 -77.31
CA LYS A 340 -31.78 -40.00 -78.34
C LYS A 340 -31.73 -38.96 -79.46
N CYS A 341 -31.58 -37.68 -79.15
CA CYS A 341 -31.41 -36.62 -80.15
C CYS A 341 -30.13 -36.76 -80.98
N ALA A 342 -29.01 -37.16 -80.35
CA ALA A 342 -27.76 -37.42 -81.04
C ALA A 342 -27.90 -38.59 -82.02
N ASN A 343 -28.58 -39.66 -81.61
CA ASN A 343 -28.88 -40.80 -82.48
C ASN A 343 -29.78 -40.39 -83.66
N TYR A 344 -30.80 -39.56 -83.44
CA TYR A 344 -31.59 -39.01 -84.54
C TYR A 344 -30.78 -38.10 -85.47
N MET A 345 -29.88 -37.25 -84.94
CA MET A 345 -28.99 -36.42 -85.75
C MET A 345 -28.03 -37.26 -86.60
N GLU A 346 -27.50 -38.34 -86.03
CA GLU A 346 -26.60 -39.24 -86.74
C GLU A 346 -27.33 -40.02 -87.84
N ASN A 347 -28.58 -40.43 -87.59
CA ASN A 347 -29.44 -41.01 -88.62
C ASN A 347 -29.78 -40.00 -89.74
N ILE A 348 -30.00 -38.72 -89.39
CA ILE A 348 -30.20 -37.65 -90.38
C ILE A 348 -28.92 -37.46 -91.21
N GLN A 349 -27.74 -37.41 -90.59
CA GLN A 349 -26.47 -37.31 -91.31
C GLN A 349 -26.19 -38.53 -92.20
N ALA A 350 -26.56 -39.74 -91.77
CA ALA A 350 -26.45 -40.94 -92.59
C ALA A 350 -27.37 -40.85 -93.83
N LEU A 351 -28.59 -40.35 -93.67
CA LEU A 351 -29.52 -40.10 -94.78
C LEU A 351 -29.00 -38.99 -95.71
N GLU A 352 -28.42 -37.91 -95.17
CA GLU A 352 -27.77 -36.86 -95.96
C GLU A 352 -26.55 -37.38 -96.74
N SER A 353 -25.77 -38.28 -96.14
CA SER A 353 -24.66 -38.97 -96.81
C SER A 353 -25.15 -39.87 -97.93
N GLN A 354 -26.26 -40.60 -97.74
CA GLN A 354 -26.87 -41.41 -98.79
C GLN A 354 -27.41 -40.56 -99.95
N VAL A 355 -27.99 -39.38 -99.66
CA VAL A 355 -28.43 -38.42 -100.68
C VAL A 355 -27.23 -37.81 -101.42
N SER A 356 -26.13 -37.54 -100.70
CA SER A 356 -24.87 -37.07 -101.29
C SER A 356 -24.23 -38.14 -102.18
N GLU A 357 -24.28 -39.41 -101.78
CA GLU A 357 -23.77 -40.54 -102.56
C GLU A 357 -24.63 -40.81 -103.81
N LEU A 358 -25.96 -40.70 -103.71
CA LEU A 358 -26.86 -40.73 -104.86
C LEU A 358 -26.63 -39.54 -105.81
N SER A 359 -26.34 -38.35 -105.27
CA SER A 359 -25.98 -37.17 -106.05
C SER A 359 -24.62 -37.35 -106.74
N SER A 360 -23.64 -37.96 -106.04
CA SER A 360 -22.33 -38.33 -106.57
C SER A 360 -22.44 -39.33 -107.72
N ASN A 361 -23.31 -40.34 -107.57
CA ASN A 361 -23.61 -41.32 -108.60
C ASN A 361 -24.32 -40.70 -109.83
N TYR A 362 -25.17 -39.69 -109.61
CA TYR A 362 -25.77 -38.89 -110.69
C TYR A 362 -24.71 -38.05 -111.44
N THR A 363 -23.78 -37.40 -110.73
CA THR A 363 -22.64 -36.71 -111.36
C THR A 363 -21.67 -37.67 -112.06
N SER A 364 -21.50 -38.90 -111.56
CA SER A 364 -20.68 -39.95 -112.19
C SER A 364 -21.29 -40.44 -113.51
N THR A 365 -22.61 -40.64 -113.56
CA THR A 365 -23.31 -40.97 -114.82
C THR A 365 -23.33 -39.81 -115.81
N GLN A 366 -23.38 -38.56 -115.31
CA GLN A 366 -23.20 -37.36 -116.12
C GLN A 366 -21.75 -37.19 -116.61
N SER A 367 -20.75 -37.59 -115.81
CA SER A 367 -19.34 -37.63 -116.19
C SER A 367 -19.07 -38.72 -117.22
N ASN A 368 -19.75 -39.86 -117.18
CA ASN A 368 -19.62 -40.92 -118.21
C ASN A 368 -20.21 -40.48 -119.57
N LEU A 369 -21.18 -39.56 -119.57
CA LEU A 369 -21.70 -38.90 -120.78
C LEU A 369 -20.71 -37.86 -121.34
N GLU A 370 -19.83 -37.29 -120.51
CA GLU A 370 -18.79 -36.33 -120.91
C GLU A 370 -17.46 -37.03 -121.27
N MET A 371 -17.15 -38.17 -120.64
CA MET A 371 -16.00 -39.03 -120.96
C MET A 371 -16.09 -39.61 -122.38
N THR A 372 -17.30 -39.91 -122.86
CA THR A 372 -17.54 -40.29 -124.27
C THR A 372 -17.34 -39.11 -125.25
N LYS A 373 -17.33 -37.86 -124.77
CA LYS A 373 -16.92 -36.67 -125.55
C LYS A 373 -15.42 -36.38 -125.42
N GLU A 374 -14.78 -36.69 -124.29
CA GLU A 374 -13.36 -36.43 -124.00
C GLU A 374 -12.39 -37.54 -124.45
N GLU A 375 -12.86 -38.78 -124.67
CA GLU A 375 -12.10 -39.82 -125.39
C GLU A 375 -11.79 -39.41 -126.85
N LEU A 376 -12.51 -38.41 -127.38
CA LEU A 376 -12.23 -37.72 -128.65
C LEU A 376 -11.09 -36.68 -128.53
N ALA A 377 -10.67 -36.32 -127.31
CA ALA A 377 -9.64 -35.31 -127.01
C ALA A 377 -8.36 -35.87 -126.33
N ALA A 378 -8.43 -37.01 -125.63
CA ALA A 378 -7.33 -37.55 -124.82
C ALA A 378 -6.19 -38.26 -125.59
N PHE A 379 -6.28 -38.42 -126.92
CA PHE A 379 -5.12 -38.77 -127.75
C PHE A 379 -4.05 -37.65 -127.81
N GLN A 380 -4.35 -36.43 -127.34
CA GLN A 380 -3.46 -35.26 -127.48
C GLN A 380 -2.50 -34.99 -126.29
N LYS A 381 -2.62 -35.64 -125.12
CA LYS A 381 -1.86 -35.23 -123.90
C LYS A 381 -1.20 -36.38 -123.14
N LYS A 382 -0.61 -37.36 -123.84
CA LYS A 382 0.13 -38.50 -123.25
C LYS A 382 1.66 -38.36 -123.27
N LEU A 383 2.20 -37.15 -123.43
CA LEU A 383 3.64 -36.96 -123.72
C LEU A 383 4.43 -36.06 -122.74
N GLY A 384 3.85 -35.59 -121.62
CA GLY A 384 4.44 -34.48 -120.84
C GLY A 384 5.13 -34.81 -119.52
N ASP A 385 4.50 -35.56 -118.61
CA ASP A 385 4.72 -35.28 -117.18
C ASP A 385 5.49 -36.36 -116.38
N VAL A 386 6.14 -37.31 -117.03
CA VAL A 386 6.93 -38.38 -116.35
C VAL A 386 8.28 -37.88 -115.79
N ASP A 387 8.71 -36.65 -116.08
CA ASP A 387 10.09 -36.21 -115.85
C ASP A 387 10.40 -35.50 -114.51
N ALA A 388 9.41 -35.23 -113.64
CA ALA A 388 9.59 -34.26 -112.55
C ALA A 388 9.80 -34.84 -111.12
N GLU A 389 9.44 -36.09 -110.84
CA GLU A 389 9.26 -36.55 -109.44
C GLU A 389 10.53 -37.14 -108.78
N LYS A 390 11.64 -37.26 -109.53
CA LYS A 390 12.88 -37.91 -109.08
C LYS A 390 13.73 -37.09 -108.07
N ASN A 391 13.55 -35.78 -107.96
CA ASN A 391 14.53 -34.90 -107.32
C ASN A 391 14.29 -34.56 -105.84
N ASN A 392 13.13 -34.91 -105.25
CA ASN A 392 12.76 -34.37 -103.93
C ASN A 392 13.26 -35.19 -102.71
N LEU A 393 13.68 -36.45 -102.92
CA LEU A 393 14.09 -37.37 -101.85
C LEU A 393 15.51 -37.15 -101.28
N THR A 394 16.25 -36.14 -101.76
CA THR A 394 17.67 -35.91 -101.39
C THR A 394 17.84 -34.94 -100.19
N ARG A 395 16.77 -34.28 -99.70
CA ARG A 395 16.91 -33.12 -98.80
C ARG A 395 16.74 -33.39 -97.30
N GLU A 396 16.25 -34.56 -96.88
CA GLU A 396 15.87 -34.81 -95.47
C GLU A 396 16.98 -35.32 -94.54
N LEU A 397 18.20 -35.58 -95.02
CA LEU A 397 19.25 -36.24 -94.21
C LEU A 397 20.21 -35.30 -93.45
N SER A 398 20.03 -33.96 -93.49
CA SER A 398 21.12 -33.01 -93.16
C SER A 398 21.04 -32.23 -91.82
N GLU A 399 19.91 -32.11 -91.12
CA GLU A 399 19.82 -31.12 -90.01
C GLU A 399 19.82 -31.69 -88.58
N LYS A 400 19.77 -33.01 -88.39
CA LYS A 400 19.77 -33.63 -87.04
C LYS A 400 21.12 -33.61 -86.30
N VAL A 401 22.16 -32.99 -86.86
CA VAL A 401 23.54 -33.01 -86.30
C VAL A 401 23.86 -31.76 -85.43
N GLY A 402 23.03 -30.72 -85.39
CA GLY A 402 23.36 -29.44 -84.74
C GLY A 402 23.01 -29.25 -83.26
N GLU A 403 22.29 -30.15 -82.59
CA GLU A 403 21.73 -29.87 -81.24
C GLU A 403 22.61 -30.34 -80.05
N LEU A 404 23.73 -31.04 -80.31
CA LEU A 404 24.52 -31.72 -79.27
C LEU A 404 25.67 -30.91 -78.64
N GLU A 405 25.96 -29.69 -79.10
CA GLU A 405 27.14 -28.91 -78.66
C GLU A 405 26.86 -27.76 -77.67
N SER A 406 25.61 -27.36 -77.41
CA SER A 406 25.30 -26.17 -76.58
C SER A 406 25.18 -26.43 -75.06
N LEU A 407 25.23 -27.69 -74.60
CA LEU A 407 24.98 -28.05 -73.19
C LEU A 407 26.25 -28.24 -72.34
N LYS A 408 27.46 -28.18 -72.93
CA LYS A 408 28.73 -28.36 -72.18
C LYS A 408 29.28 -27.10 -71.51
N GLU A 409 28.78 -25.91 -71.83
CA GLU A 409 29.40 -24.65 -71.38
C GLU A 409 28.79 -24.07 -70.08
N LYS A 410 27.63 -24.55 -69.62
CA LYS A 410 26.93 -24.01 -68.43
C LYS A 410 27.31 -24.64 -67.08
N ILE A 411 28.19 -25.65 -67.06
CA ILE A 411 28.53 -26.40 -65.83
C ILE A 411 29.79 -25.84 -65.13
N ASN A 412 30.56 -24.95 -65.76
CA ASN A 412 31.89 -24.56 -65.25
C ASN A 412 31.93 -23.28 -64.39
N ASP A 413 30.86 -22.48 -64.35
CA ASP A 413 30.85 -21.19 -63.62
C ASP A 413 30.39 -21.29 -62.15
N ALA A 414 29.69 -22.35 -61.75
CA ALA A 414 29.14 -22.48 -60.39
C ALA A 414 30.13 -23.03 -59.34
N SER A 415 31.34 -23.44 -59.72
CA SER A 415 32.31 -24.08 -58.81
C SER A 415 33.32 -23.11 -58.16
N LYS A 416 33.27 -21.81 -58.46
CA LYS A 416 34.29 -20.82 -58.01
C LYS A 416 33.85 -19.92 -56.85
N GLU A 417 32.55 -19.78 -56.59
CA GLU A 417 32.02 -18.92 -55.51
C GLU A 417 31.99 -19.59 -54.12
N GLU A 418 32.13 -20.92 -54.03
CA GLU A 418 32.06 -21.65 -52.75
C GLU A 418 33.38 -21.60 -51.94
N SER A 419 34.52 -21.33 -52.59
CA SER A 419 35.86 -21.35 -51.96
C SER A 419 36.24 -20.07 -51.21
N GLU A 420 35.63 -18.91 -51.49
CA GLU A 420 36.01 -17.63 -50.86
C GLU A 420 35.23 -17.32 -49.57
N VAL A 421 34.05 -17.91 -49.39
CA VAL A 421 33.18 -17.69 -48.22
C VAL A 421 33.67 -18.44 -46.97
N MET A 422 34.35 -19.58 -47.13
CA MET A 422 34.89 -20.38 -46.01
C MET A 422 36.13 -19.74 -45.34
N LYS A 423 36.89 -18.90 -46.04
CA LYS A 423 38.12 -18.29 -45.50
C LYS A 423 37.82 -17.14 -44.51
N LYS A 424 36.85 -16.28 -44.83
CA LYS A 424 36.44 -15.13 -43.98
C LYS A 424 35.79 -15.53 -42.66
N LYS A 425 35.13 -16.70 -42.59
CA LYS A 425 34.48 -17.20 -41.37
C LYS A 425 35.47 -17.78 -40.35
N SER A 426 36.67 -18.20 -40.80
CA SER A 426 37.73 -18.71 -39.93
C SER A 426 38.50 -17.61 -39.18
N GLU A 427 38.61 -16.42 -39.77
CA GLU A 427 39.34 -15.28 -39.19
C GLU A 427 38.54 -14.55 -38.09
N GLN A 428 37.20 -14.59 -38.13
CA GLN A 428 36.34 -14.00 -37.07
C GLN A 428 36.25 -14.85 -35.79
N VAL A 429 36.52 -16.17 -35.87
CA VAL A 429 36.46 -17.08 -34.71
C VAL A 429 37.73 -16.98 -33.86
N GLU A 430 38.87 -16.64 -34.47
CA GLU A 430 40.17 -16.53 -33.76
C GLU A 430 40.29 -15.22 -32.96
N GLU A 431 39.68 -14.11 -33.44
CA GLU A 431 39.64 -12.81 -32.75
C GLU A 431 38.74 -12.86 -31.48
N LEU A 432 37.60 -13.56 -31.55
CA LEU A 432 36.70 -13.75 -30.40
C LEU A 432 37.27 -14.69 -29.33
N ARG A 433 38.18 -15.60 -29.70
CA ARG A 433 38.93 -16.45 -28.74
C ARG A 433 40.08 -15.72 -28.04
N LYS A 434 40.51 -14.57 -28.57
CA LYS A 434 41.54 -13.72 -27.95
C LYS A 434 40.91 -12.83 -26.88
N THR A 435 39.76 -12.21 -27.17
CA THR A 435 39.03 -11.37 -26.21
C THR A 435 38.49 -12.17 -25.01
N LEU A 436 38.10 -13.44 -25.19
CA LEU A 436 37.69 -14.30 -24.07
C LEU A 436 38.86 -14.61 -23.10
N ARG A 437 40.07 -14.84 -23.62
CA ARG A 437 41.28 -15.10 -22.82
C ARG A 437 41.73 -13.89 -22.00
N ASP A 438 41.65 -12.69 -22.56
CA ASP A 438 42.01 -11.45 -21.86
C ASP A 438 41.02 -11.13 -20.72
N THR A 439 39.75 -11.51 -20.89
CA THR A 439 38.70 -11.31 -19.86
C THR A 439 38.85 -12.28 -18.68
N GLU A 440 39.29 -13.52 -18.94
CA GLU A 440 39.57 -14.52 -17.90
C GLU A 440 40.82 -14.19 -17.06
N HIS A 441 41.83 -13.55 -17.67
CA HIS A 441 43.02 -13.07 -16.95
C HIS A 441 42.72 -11.86 -16.04
N ALA A 442 41.82 -10.97 -16.46
CA ALA A 442 41.33 -9.87 -15.63
C ALA A 442 40.52 -10.37 -14.42
N LYS A 443 39.76 -11.46 -14.57
CA LYS A 443 39.01 -12.11 -13.47
C LYS A 443 39.93 -12.71 -12.41
N THR A 444 40.97 -13.44 -12.81
CA THR A 444 41.94 -14.05 -11.87
C THR A 444 42.74 -12.99 -11.12
N THR A 445 43.02 -11.84 -11.75
CA THR A 445 43.70 -10.71 -11.11
C THR A 445 42.82 -10.02 -10.06
N ALA A 446 41.51 -9.92 -10.32
CA ALA A 446 40.54 -9.38 -9.35
C ALA A 446 40.28 -10.34 -8.16
N GLU A 447 40.30 -11.65 -8.39
CA GLU A 447 40.16 -12.68 -7.34
C GLU A 447 41.35 -12.65 -6.37
N ASN A 448 42.59 -12.47 -6.87
CA ASN A 448 43.78 -12.34 -6.01
C ASN A 448 43.79 -11.05 -5.17
N ALA A 449 43.28 -9.93 -5.71
CA ALA A 449 43.14 -8.68 -4.96
C ALA A 449 42.08 -8.76 -3.84
N LEU A 450 41.10 -9.67 -3.95
CA LEU A 450 40.11 -9.92 -2.91
C LEU A 450 40.68 -10.69 -1.72
N ILE A 451 41.63 -11.60 -1.97
CA ILE A 451 42.32 -12.39 -0.94
C ILE A 451 43.23 -11.47 -0.10
N GLU A 452 44.00 -10.57 -0.71
CA GLU A 452 44.80 -9.57 0.03
C GLU A 452 43.94 -8.65 0.91
N LYS A 453 42.74 -8.26 0.44
CA LYS A 453 41.80 -7.46 1.24
C LYS A 453 41.24 -8.23 2.44
N SER A 454 41.08 -9.55 2.32
CA SER A 454 40.60 -10.41 3.42
C SER A 454 41.63 -10.57 4.54
N GLU A 455 42.93 -10.65 4.21
CA GLU A 455 44.03 -10.70 5.19
C GLU A 455 44.16 -9.39 5.99
N VAL A 456 43.89 -8.23 5.38
CA VAL A 456 43.90 -6.93 6.07
C VAL A 456 42.76 -6.80 7.08
N ILE A 457 41.59 -7.39 6.79
CA ILE A 457 40.44 -7.40 7.71
C ILE A 457 40.75 -8.25 8.96
N GLU A 458 41.44 -9.37 8.79
CA GLU A 458 41.85 -10.22 9.92
C GLU A 458 42.90 -9.55 10.82
N GLN A 459 43.84 -8.79 10.23
CA GLN A 459 44.79 -7.97 10.99
C GLN A 459 44.11 -6.84 11.79
N LEU A 460 43.05 -6.24 11.26
CA LEU A 460 42.29 -5.20 11.97
C LEU A 460 41.46 -5.79 13.13
N ASN A 461 40.89 -6.98 12.96
CA ASN A 461 40.17 -7.68 14.03
C ASN A 461 41.09 -8.06 15.21
N ASN A 462 42.32 -8.48 14.93
CA ASN A 462 43.30 -8.78 15.97
C ASN A 462 43.75 -7.53 16.75
N LYS A 463 43.84 -6.37 16.09
CA LYS A 463 44.11 -5.09 16.77
C LYS A 463 42.94 -4.63 17.65
N LEU A 464 41.70 -4.87 17.22
CA LEU A 464 40.49 -4.53 17.98
C LEU A 464 40.36 -5.37 19.27
N ASN A 465 40.66 -6.67 19.19
CA ASN A 465 40.65 -7.56 20.35
C ASN A 465 41.70 -7.18 21.40
N ASN A 466 42.90 -6.78 20.96
CA ASN A 466 43.96 -6.35 21.88
C ASN A 466 43.60 -5.04 22.59
N ALA A 467 42.98 -4.08 21.89
CA ALA A 467 42.49 -2.84 22.51
C ALA A 467 41.34 -3.09 23.53
N GLY A 468 40.48 -4.08 23.27
CA GLY A 468 39.43 -4.48 24.20
C GLY A 468 39.95 -5.06 25.52
N ASN A 469 41.05 -5.83 25.47
CA ASN A 469 41.68 -6.37 26.67
C ASN A 469 42.36 -5.29 27.52
N THR A 470 43.01 -4.30 26.90
CA THR A 470 43.62 -3.17 27.63
C THR A 470 42.58 -2.29 28.34
N LEU A 471 41.39 -2.14 27.76
CA LEU A 471 40.27 -1.39 28.36
C LEU A 471 39.73 -2.09 29.62
N LYS A 472 39.75 -3.43 29.64
CA LYS A 472 39.27 -4.25 30.75
C LYS A 472 40.19 -4.15 31.99
N ASP A 473 41.50 -4.11 31.76
CA ASP A 473 42.51 -3.91 32.81
C ASP A 473 42.52 -2.49 33.38
N THR A 474 42.21 -1.49 32.55
CA THR A 474 42.10 -0.09 33.02
C THR A 474 40.88 0.11 33.92
N ASN A 475 39.79 -0.63 33.65
CA ASN A 475 38.57 -0.59 34.46
C ASN A 475 38.71 -1.31 35.81
N SER A 476 39.51 -2.37 35.90
CA SER A 476 39.78 -3.06 37.16
C SER A 476 40.66 -2.21 38.10
N GLN A 477 41.62 -1.45 37.54
CA GLN A 477 42.43 -0.50 38.31
C GLN A 477 41.61 0.70 38.84
N LYS A 478 40.63 1.18 38.07
CA LYS A 478 39.71 2.25 38.51
C LYS A 478 38.86 1.82 39.71
N ALA A 479 38.32 0.60 39.69
CA ALA A 479 37.53 0.06 40.80
C ALA A 479 38.35 -0.12 42.09
N GLN A 480 39.64 -0.43 41.98
CA GLN A 480 40.54 -0.56 43.13
C GLN A 480 40.80 0.80 43.82
N LEU A 481 41.01 1.87 43.04
CA LEU A 481 41.25 3.21 43.57
C LEU A 481 40.01 3.84 44.24
N GLU A 482 38.81 3.56 43.71
CA GLU A 482 37.54 4.00 44.31
C GLU A 482 37.29 3.34 45.69
N GLY A 483 37.75 2.09 45.87
CA GLY A 483 37.73 1.40 47.16
C GLY A 483 38.67 2.04 48.19
N THR A 484 39.90 2.39 47.78
CA THR A 484 40.89 3.00 48.69
C THR A 484 40.47 4.40 49.14
N LEU A 485 39.77 5.15 48.28
CA LEU A 485 39.26 6.48 48.60
C LEU A 485 38.15 6.43 49.67
N ARG A 486 37.25 5.45 49.60
CA ARG A 486 36.18 5.23 50.59
C ARG A 486 36.70 4.91 51.99
N GLU A 487 37.78 4.13 52.09
CA GLU A 487 38.40 3.80 53.37
C GLU A 487 39.03 5.03 54.04
N LYS A 488 39.64 5.93 53.25
CA LYS A 488 40.22 7.17 53.76
C LYS A 488 39.16 8.16 54.26
N ASP A 489 38.02 8.26 53.57
CA ASP A 489 36.90 9.11 54.01
C ASP A 489 36.26 8.64 55.33
N GLN A 490 36.18 7.33 55.56
CA GLN A 490 35.71 6.79 56.84
C GLN A 490 36.69 7.07 58.00
N MET A 491 37.99 7.09 57.73
CA MET A 491 39.01 7.41 58.73
C MET A 491 38.94 8.89 59.17
N VAL A 492 38.69 9.80 58.23
CA VAL A 492 38.53 11.25 58.51
C VAL A 492 37.32 11.51 59.41
N LYS A 493 36.19 10.81 59.18
CA LYS A 493 34.99 10.92 60.04
C LYS A 493 35.26 10.48 61.48
N LYS A 494 36.01 9.39 61.68
CA LYS A 494 36.36 8.92 63.05
C LYS A 494 37.26 9.91 63.79
N LEU A 495 38.20 10.56 63.09
CA LEU A 495 39.07 11.58 63.69
C LEU A 495 38.32 12.90 64.00
N GLN A 496 37.28 13.23 63.23
CA GLN A 496 36.39 14.36 63.51
C GLN A 496 35.50 14.13 64.75
N GLU A 497 35.10 12.88 65.01
CA GLU A 497 34.33 12.51 66.21
C GLU A 497 35.19 12.62 67.49
N GLN A 498 36.45 12.21 67.43
CA GLN A 498 37.40 12.29 68.55
C GLN A 498 37.84 13.73 68.89
N LEU A 499 37.73 14.66 67.95
CA LEU A 499 37.99 16.09 68.18
C LEU A 499 36.83 16.80 68.90
N LYS A 500 35.59 16.33 68.72
CA LYS A 500 34.40 16.86 69.41
C LYS A 500 34.34 16.52 70.91
N GLU A 501 34.93 15.41 71.32
CA GLU A 501 34.94 14.97 72.72
C GLU A 501 35.92 15.75 73.61
N LEU A 502 36.93 16.44 73.03
CA LEU A 502 37.98 17.18 73.77
C LEU A 502 37.63 18.64 74.08
N GLU A 503 36.62 19.22 73.42
CA GLU A 503 36.18 20.63 73.64
C GLU A 503 35.14 20.79 74.77
N VAL A 504 34.44 19.71 75.16
CA VAL A 504 33.35 19.76 76.16
C VAL A 504 33.86 19.79 77.62
N VAL A 505 35.07 19.28 77.89
CA VAL A 505 35.55 19.03 79.27
C VAL A 505 36.20 20.25 79.95
N LYS A 506 36.51 21.34 79.22
CA LYS A 506 37.26 22.48 79.78
C LYS A 506 36.42 23.67 80.28
N GLY A 507 35.10 23.71 80.04
CA GLY A 507 34.28 24.91 80.26
C GLY A 507 33.29 24.87 81.43
N THR A 508 32.98 23.69 81.97
CA THR A 508 31.79 23.46 82.81
C THR A 508 32.15 22.81 84.14
N LEU A 509 32.79 23.54 85.05
CA LEU A 509 32.99 23.03 86.44
C LEU A 509 32.65 24.05 87.54
N ALA A 510 32.44 25.33 87.21
CA ALA A 510 32.20 26.36 88.22
C ALA A 510 30.83 27.07 88.11
N LYS A 511 30.11 26.93 86.99
CA LYS A 511 28.76 27.51 86.80
C LYS A 511 27.61 26.49 86.91
N GLU A 512 27.92 25.21 87.04
CA GLU A 512 26.91 24.13 87.03
C GLU A 512 26.14 23.95 88.35
N LYS A 513 26.65 24.37 89.51
CA LYS A 513 25.95 24.13 90.79
C LYS A 513 24.66 24.94 90.97
N GLU A 514 24.54 26.12 90.35
CA GLU A 514 23.32 26.96 90.43
C GLU A 514 22.40 26.84 89.20
N LEU A 515 22.91 26.29 88.10
CA LEU A 515 22.08 25.93 86.94
C LEU A 515 21.31 24.61 87.16
N VAL A 516 21.71 23.75 88.10
CA VAL A 516 21.09 22.42 88.33
C VAL A 516 19.60 22.50 88.74
N LYS A 517 19.19 23.48 89.55
CA LYS A 517 17.78 23.59 89.98
C LYS A 517 16.83 24.09 88.89
N THR A 518 17.27 25.05 88.09
CA THR A 518 16.52 25.53 86.91
C THR A 518 16.57 24.50 85.77
N ARG A 519 17.70 23.82 85.60
CA ARG A 519 17.85 22.70 84.68
C ARG A 519 16.99 21.50 85.07
N ASP A 520 16.71 21.21 86.34
CA ASP A 520 15.80 20.11 86.73
C ASP A 520 14.35 20.34 86.24
N GLY A 521 13.89 21.60 86.24
CA GLY A 521 12.61 22.00 85.64
C GLY A 521 12.62 21.89 84.11
N ASP A 522 13.63 22.46 83.47
CA ASP A 522 13.84 22.33 82.01
C ASP A 522 13.98 20.86 81.58
N ILE A 523 14.62 20.01 82.41
CA ILE A 523 14.80 18.57 82.19
C ILE A 523 13.47 17.84 82.30
N ALA A 524 12.57 18.23 83.20
CA ALA A 524 11.24 17.63 83.30
C ALA A 524 10.38 17.96 82.06
N GLU A 525 10.43 19.21 81.58
CA GLU A 525 9.74 19.64 80.36
C GLU A 525 10.36 19.00 79.10
N MET A 526 11.69 18.95 79.03
CA MET A 526 12.41 18.27 77.94
C MET A 526 12.17 16.76 77.96
N LYS A 527 12.02 16.12 79.13
CA LYS A 527 11.61 14.71 79.23
C LYS A 527 10.20 14.48 78.69
N LYS A 528 9.27 15.40 78.94
CA LYS A 528 7.91 15.35 78.36
C LYS A 528 7.97 15.51 76.84
N LYS A 529 8.69 16.51 76.33
CA LYS A 529 8.91 16.71 74.88
C LYS A 529 9.62 15.52 74.24
N ILE A 530 10.60 14.91 74.91
CA ILE A 530 11.27 13.67 74.47
C ILE A 530 10.26 12.51 74.42
N SER A 531 9.39 12.34 75.41
CA SER A 531 8.38 11.28 75.39
C SER A 531 7.33 11.47 74.27
N GLU A 532 6.97 12.72 73.95
CA GLU A 532 6.11 13.06 72.83
C GLU A 532 6.80 12.86 71.48
N VAL A 533 8.11 13.15 71.39
CA VAL A 533 8.91 12.87 70.19
C VAL A 533 9.12 11.37 70.03
N GLU A 534 9.34 10.61 71.10
CA GLU A 534 9.50 9.15 71.05
C GLU A 534 8.19 8.48 70.62
N SER A 535 7.03 8.96 71.09
CA SER A 535 5.73 8.43 70.63
C SER A 535 5.46 8.77 69.17
N LYS A 536 5.78 10.00 68.73
CA LYS A 536 5.72 10.39 67.31
C LYS A 536 6.70 9.59 66.45
N LYS A 537 7.89 9.28 66.96
CA LYS A 537 8.89 8.43 66.29
C LYS A 537 8.37 7.01 66.14
N VAL A 538 7.81 6.40 67.18
CA VAL A 538 7.19 5.07 67.09
C VAL A 538 6.02 5.07 66.10
N GLN A 539 5.22 6.14 66.04
CA GLN A 539 4.16 6.29 65.05
C GLN A 539 4.71 6.46 63.61
N ALA A 540 5.80 7.22 63.45
CA ALA A 540 6.50 7.37 62.18
C ALA A 540 7.17 6.06 61.73
N GLU A 541 7.74 5.27 62.64
CA GLU A 541 8.32 3.95 62.37
C GLU A 541 7.25 2.95 61.93
N ARG A 542 6.06 2.97 62.56
CA ARG A 542 4.92 2.14 62.14
C ARG A 542 4.42 2.52 60.75
N THR A 543 4.22 3.81 60.48
CA THR A 543 3.79 4.28 59.15
C THR A 543 4.87 4.03 58.08
N LEU A 544 6.15 4.09 58.43
CA LEU A 544 7.26 3.68 57.56
C LEU A 544 7.23 2.18 57.29
N GLN A 545 6.93 1.35 58.29
CA GLN A 545 6.78 -0.09 58.13
C GLN A 545 5.59 -0.43 57.22
N ASP A 546 4.42 0.18 57.46
CA ASP A 546 3.22 -0.03 56.63
C ASP A 546 3.47 0.36 55.17
N SER A 547 4.19 1.48 54.95
CA SER A 547 4.58 1.91 53.60
C SER A 547 5.64 1.01 52.97
N GLN A 548 6.59 0.47 53.73
CA GLN A 548 7.54 -0.55 53.25
C GLN A 548 6.84 -1.85 52.84
N GLU A 549 5.85 -2.30 53.61
CA GLU A 549 5.04 -3.48 53.27
C GLU A 549 4.18 -3.23 52.03
N ALA A 550 3.59 -2.03 51.89
CA ALA A 550 2.87 -1.63 50.68
C ALA A 550 3.77 -1.57 49.45
N VAL A 551 4.99 -1.02 49.57
CA VAL A 551 5.98 -0.99 48.48
C VAL A 551 6.42 -2.40 48.09
N LYS A 552 6.60 -3.30 49.06
CA LYS A 552 6.95 -4.70 48.80
C LYS A 552 5.82 -5.42 48.05
N SER A 553 4.58 -5.25 48.47
CA SER A 553 3.40 -5.79 47.77
C SER A 553 3.28 -5.24 46.34
N MET A 554 3.55 -3.93 46.17
CA MET A 554 3.59 -3.30 44.84
C MET A 554 4.72 -3.87 43.98
N GLN A 555 5.91 -4.09 44.55
CA GLN A 555 7.03 -4.74 43.84
C GLN A 555 6.70 -6.17 43.39
N GLU A 556 6.04 -6.96 44.24
CA GLU A 556 5.57 -8.30 43.90
C GLU A 556 4.55 -8.27 42.76
N SER A 557 3.60 -7.32 42.79
CA SER A 557 2.66 -7.08 41.69
C SER A 557 3.36 -6.67 40.39
N PHE A 558 4.33 -5.76 40.44
CA PHE A 558 5.14 -5.37 39.28
C PHE A 558 5.94 -6.53 38.70
N GLN A 559 6.46 -7.43 39.54
CA GLN A 559 7.14 -8.64 39.07
C GLN A 559 6.17 -9.60 38.38
N SER A 560 4.95 -9.78 38.91
CA SER A 560 3.90 -10.58 38.26
C SER A 560 3.51 -10.00 36.90
N LEU A 561 3.23 -8.69 36.83
CA LEU A 561 2.92 -8.00 35.57
C LEU A 561 4.08 -8.08 34.57
N ARG A 562 5.33 -8.01 35.04
CA ARG A 562 6.50 -8.18 34.18
C ARG A 562 6.61 -9.60 33.63
N ALA A 563 6.27 -10.61 34.42
CA ALA A 563 6.24 -11.99 33.95
C ALA A 563 5.13 -12.20 32.90
N GLU A 564 3.93 -11.66 33.12
CA GLU A 564 2.85 -11.65 32.13
C GLU A 564 3.23 -10.92 30.84
N LEU A 565 3.94 -9.79 30.95
CA LEU A 565 4.44 -9.06 29.78
C LEU A 565 5.41 -9.91 28.96
N GLU A 566 6.31 -10.65 29.60
CA GLU A 566 7.24 -11.55 28.90
C GLU A 566 6.53 -12.76 28.26
N THR A 567 5.50 -13.32 28.89
CA THR A 567 4.71 -14.40 28.26
C THR A 567 3.92 -13.90 27.04
N VAL A 568 3.39 -12.67 27.10
CA VAL A 568 2.74 -12.03 25.94
C VAL A 568 3.76 -11.77 24.83
N LYS A 569 4.96 -11.25 25.15
CA LYS A 569 6.03 -11.07 24.16
C LYS A 569 6.43 -12.37 23.47
N GLU A 570 6.57 -13.45 24.24
CA GLU A 570 6.91 -14.77 23.70
C GLU A 570 5.79 -15.32 22.80
N THR A 571 4.54 -15.12 23.19
CA THR A 571 3.38 -15.46 22.36
C THR A 571 3.36 -14.65 21.07
N LEU A 572 3.71 -13.37 21.14
CA LEU A 572 3.77 -12.47 19.98
C LEU A 572 4.91 -12.88 19.02
N LYS A 573 6.08 -13.28 19.54
CA LYS A 573 7.15 -13.88 18.72
C LYS A 573 6.70 -15.15 18.00
N LYS A 574 6.01 -16.06 18.70
CA LYS A 574 5.46 -17.28 18.06
C LYS A 574 4.45 -16.93 16.96
N LYS A 575 3.58 -15.94 17.19
CA LYS A 575 2.65 -15.46 16.16
C LYS A 575 3.38 -14.81 14.97
N GLN A 576 4.47 -14.07 15.22
CA GLN A 576 5.30 -13.49 14.17
C GLN A 576 5.94 -14.57 13.28
N VAL A 577 6.51 -15.62 13.87
CA VAL A 577 7.05 -16.77 13.12
C VAL A 577 5.97 -17.44 12.27
N ASN A 578 4.76 -17.64 12.82
CA ASN A 578 3.65 -18.19 12.04
C ASN A 578 3.22 -17.29 10.87
N ILE A 579 3.28 -15.96 11.04
CA ILE A 579 2.99 -15.01 9.95
C ILE A 579 4.06 -15.14 8.86
N GLU A 580 5.33 -15.24 9.24
CA GLU A 580 6.45 -15.43 8.29
C GLU A 580 6.32 -16.75 7.52
N GLU A 581 5.94 -17.84 8.20
CA GLU A 581 5.65 -19.13 7.54
C GLU A 581 4.47 -19.03 6.56
N LEU A 582 3.40 -18.33 6.93
CA LEU A 582 2.25 -18.12 6.04
C LEU A 582 2.61 -17.22 4.85
N GLN A 583 3.48 -16.23 5.05
CA GLN A 583 4.00 -15.39 3.96
C GLN A 583 4.87 -16.19 2.99
N MET A 584 5.72 -17.09 3.49
CA MET A 584 6.47 -18.02 2.63
C MET A 584 5.53 -18.90 1.80
N LYS A 585 4.55 -19.54 2.43
CA LYS A 585 3.57 -20.38 1.71
C LYS A 585 2.78 -19.58 0.67
N LEU A 586 2.40 -18.35 0.98
CA LEU A 586 1.71 -17.48 0.02
C LEU A 586 2.61 -17.14 -1.18
N ASN A 587 3.90 -16.89 -0.95
CA ASN A 587 4.86 -16.64 -2.02
C ASN A 587 5.10 -17.87 -2.89
N ASP A 588 5.16 -19.06 -2.28
CA ASP A 588 5.28 -20.33 -3.01
C ASP A 588 4.05 -20.56 -3.91
N GLU A 589 2.84 -20.34 -3.38
CA GLU A 589 1.59 -20.42 -4.16
C GLU A 589 1.53 -19.38 -5.29
N LEU A 590 2.05 -18.17 -5.07
CA LEU A 590 2.17 -17.14 -6.11
C LEU A 590 3.17 -17.56 -7.20
N ALA A 591 4.28 -18.20 -6.85
CA ALA A 591 5.24 -18.73 -7.81
C ALA A 591 4.61 -19.85 -8.65
N VAL A 592 3.88 -20.78 -8.02
CA VAL A 592 3.11 -21.83 -8.71
C VAL A 592 2.07 -21.22 -9.65
N LYS A 593 1.37 -20.16 -9.22
CA LYS A 593 0.40 -19.45 -10.07
C LYS A 593 1.05 -18.85 -11.32
N GLU A 594 2.22 -18.22 -11.20
CA GLU A 594 2.93 -17.68 -12.37
C GLU A 594 3.47 -18.79 -13.28
N GLU A 595 3.93 -19.93 -12.73
CA GLU A 595 4.30 -21.10 -13.52
C GLU A 595 3.10 -21.69 -14.29
N LEU A 596 1.94 -21.81 -13.63
CA LEU A 596 0.71 -22.26 -14.29
C LEU A 596 0.26 -21.27 -15.38
N LYS A 597 0.43 -19.97 -15.16
CA LYS A 597 0.13 -18.94 -16.17
C LYS A 597 1.07 -19.04 -17.37
N SER A 598 2.36 -19.33 -17.16
CA SER A 598 3.29 -19.54 -18.27
C SER A 598 2.94 -20.80 -19.07
N LYS A 599 2.59 -21.91 -18.39
CA LYS A 599 2.10 -23.14 -19.01
C LYS A 599 0.80 -22.94 -19.77
N LEU A 600 -0.13 -22.16 -19.23
CA LEU A 600 -1.38 -21.82 -19.92
C LEU A 600 -1.10 -21.00 -21.19
N SER A 601 -0.18 -20.04 -21.11
CA SER A 601 0.22 -19.26 -22.28
C SER A 601 0.91 -20.11 -23.35
N SER A 602 1.76 -21.07 -22.97
CA SER A 602 2.39 -21.97 -23.94
C SER A 602 1.36 -22.89 -24.60
N ALA A 603 0.44 -23.46 -23.82
CA ALA A 603 -0.64 -24.29 -24.34
C ALA A 603 -1.58 -23.49 -25.26
N GLN A 604 -1.84 -22.22 -24.93
CA GLN A 604 -2.64 -21.34 -25.78
C GLN A 604 -1.96 -21.04 -27.12
N ASN A 605 -0.64 -20.82 -27.12
CA ASN A 605 0.14 -20.66 -28.34
C ASN A 605 0.17 -21.96 -29.17
N GLU A 606 0.30 -23.13 -28.53
CA GLU A 606 0.20 -24.43 -29.21
C GLU A 606 -1.17 -24.65 -29.85
N CYS A 607 -2.26 -24.37 -29.14
CA CYS A 607 -3.61 -24.41 -29.71
C CYS A 607 -3.74 -23.47 -30.91
N GLN A 608 -3.19 -22.26 -30.83
CA GLN A 608 -3.25 -21.28 -31.92
C GLN A 608 -2.47 -21.77 -33.15
N ASN A 609 -1.28 -22.34 -32.95
CA ASN A 609 -0.49 -22.96 -34.02
C ASN A 609 -1.21 -24.15 -34.66
N GLN A 610 -1.80 -25.03 -33.84
CA GLN A 610 -2.60 -26.16 -34.34
C GLN A 610 -3.81 -25.67 -35.13
N GLN A 611 -4.44 -24.57 -34.72
CA GLN A 611 -5.59 -24.00 -35.41
C GLN A 611 -5.20 -23.38 -36.77
N GLU A 612 -4.03 -22.75 -36.87
CA GLU A 612 -3.47 -22.32 -38.16
C GLU A 612 -3.12 -23.50 -39.07
N GLU A 613 -2.58 -24.57 -38.51
CA GLU A 613 -2.24 -25.80 -39.25
C GLU A 613 -3.50 -26.52 -39.76
N ILE A 614 -4.54 -26.63 -38.94
CA ILE A 614 -5.88 -27.08 -39.37
C ILE A 614 -6.39 -26.20 -40.52
N GLY A 615 -6.24 -24.87 -40.42
CA GLY A 615 -6.59 -23.95 -41.50
C GLY A 615 -5.87 -24.26 -42.81
N LYS A 616 -4.55 -24.51 -42.77
CA LYS A 616 -3.76 -24.92 -43.94
C LYS A 616 -4.24 -26.26 -44.50
N MET A 617 -4.46 -27.26 -43.65
CA MET A 617 -4.98 -28.56 -44.07
C MET A 617 -6.36 -28.43 -44.74
N HIS A 618 -7.22 -27.56 -44.22
CA HIS A 618 -8.54 -27.28 -44.81
C HIS A 618 -8.42 -26.67 -46.21
N THR A 619 -7.51 -25.70 -46.40
CA THR A 619 -7.24 -25.13 -47.73
C THR A 619 -6.65 -26.15 -48.71
N GLN A 620 -5.77 -27.03 -48.25
CA GLN A 620 -5.25 -28.13 -49.06
C GLN A 620 -6.34 -29.12 -49.45
N THR A 621 -7.23 -29.46 -48.52
CA THR A 621 -8.38 -30.34 -48.77
C THR A 621 -9.32 -29.74 -49.80
N ALA A 622 -9.60 -28.43 -49.70
CA ALA A 622 -10.41 -27.73 -50.70
C ALA A 622 -9.75 -27.71 -52.08
N SER A 623 -8.42 -27.55 -52.15
CA SER A 623 -7.67 -27.63 -53.41
C SER A 623 -7.74 -29.03 -54.03
N LEU A 624 -7.52 -30.07 -53.21
CA LEU A 624 -7.59 -31.46 -53.66
C LEU A 624 -9.01 -31.83 -54.09
N ASP A 625 -10.05 -31.32 -53.44
CA ASP A 625 -11.45 -31.54 -53.85
C ASP A 625 -11.76 -30.87 -55.20
N ALA A 626 -11.21 -29.68 -55.44
CA ALA A 626 -11.32 -29.00 -56.74
C ALA A 626 -10.59 -29.76 -57.85
N GLU A 627 -9.38 -30.27 -57.57
CA GLU A 627 -8.65 -31.14 -58.50
C GLU A 627 -9.39 -32.44 -58.76
N LEU A 628 -9.96 -33.08 -57.73
CA LEU A 628 -10.74 -34.30 -57.87
C LEU A 628 -11.97 -34.07 -58.75
N LYS A 629 -12.69 -32.95 -58.57
CA LYS A 629 -13.81 -32.56 -59.44
C LYS A 629 -13.38 -32.36 -60.89
N ALA A 630 -12.22 -31.75 -61.12
CA ALA A 630 -11.66 -31.57 -62.47
C ALA A 630 -11.25 -32.91 -63.11
N VAL A 631 -10.70 -33.84 -62.32
CA VAL A 631 -10.37 -35.19 -62.80
C VAL A 631 -11.64 -35.98 -63.11
N LEU A 632 -12.68 -35.87 -62.27
CA LEU A 632 -13.97 -36.52 -62.50
C LEU A 632 -14.65 -36.00 -63.77
N SER A 633 -14.61 -34.69 -64.05
CA SER A 633 -15.15 -34.13 -65.30
C SER A 633 -14.34 -34.56 -66.53
N LYS A 634 -13.02 -34.73 -66.38
CA LYS A 634 -12.18 -35.28 -67.45
C LYS A 634 -12.46 -36.77 -67.67
N LYS A 635 -12.68 -37.53 -66.60
CA LYS A 635 -13.07 -38.94 -66.69
C LYS A 635 -14.41 -39.09 -67.42
N THR A 636 -15.43 -38.32 -67.07
CA THR A 636 -16.72 -38.39 -67.77
C THR A 636 -16.61 -38.02 -69.25
N SER A 637 -15.77 -37.04 -69.59
CA SER A 637 -15.44 -36.72 -70.99
C SER A 637 -14.76 -37.88 -71.72
N LEU A 638 -13.81 -38.56 -71.09
CA LEU A 638 -13.13 -39.72 -71.67
C LEU A 638 -14.06 -40.93 -71.79
N ASP A 639 -14.92 -41.17 -70.79
CA ASP A 639 -15.91 -42.24 -70.83
C ASP A 639 -16.90 -42.03 -72.01
N ALA A 640 -17.34 -40.78 -72.24
CA ALA A 640 -18.19 -40.44 -73.39
C ALA A 640 -17.46 -40.68 -74.74
N GLU A 641 -16.17 -40.36 -74.81
CA GLU A 641 -15.35 -40.62 -76.00
C GLU A 641 -15.15 -42.12 -76.24
N VAL A 642 -14.96 -42.90 -75.18
CA VAL A 642 -14.87 -44.36 -75.26
C VAL A 642 -16.19 -44.96 -75.75
N GLU A 643 -17.34 -44.51 -75.24
CA GLU A 643 -18.65 -44.96 -75.73
C GLU A 643 -18.85 -44.62 -77.21
N ARG A 644 -18.45 -43.42 -77.64
CA ARG A 644 -18.48 -43.00 -79.05
C ARG A 644 -17.65 -43.95 -79.93
N VAL A 645 -16.41 -44.21 -79.54
CA VAL A 645 -15.50 -45.12 -80.26
C VAL A 645 -16.03 -46.56 -80.26
N MET A 646 -16.65 -47.02 -79.16
CA MET A 646 -17.32 -48.32 -79.13
C MET A 646 -18.52 -48.38 -80.08
N GLY A 647 -19.30 -47.31 -80.17
CA GLY A 647 -20.39 -47.17 -81.15
C GLY A 647 -19.89 -47.25 -82.58
N GLU A 648 -18.83 -46.50 -82.92
CA GLU A 648 -18.18 -46.57 -84.24
C GLU A 648 -17.63 -47.96 -84.55
N LYS A 649 -16.98 -48.61 -83.58
CA LYS A 649 -16.54 -50.00 -83.71
C LYS A 649 -17.70 -50.96 -83.98
N GLY A 650 -18.84 -50.77 -83.30
CA GLY A 650 -20.05 -51.57 -83.54
C GLY A 650 -20.57 -51.43 -84.97
N LYS A 651 -20.64 -50.20 -85.49
CA LYS A 651 -21.03 -49.91 -86.87
C LYS A 651 -20.06 -50.52 -87.88
N LEU A 652 -18.75 -50.41 -87.63
CA LEU A 652 -17.73 -51.04 -88.45
C LEU A 652 -17.83 -52.57 -88.44
N GLN A 653 -18.17 -53.19 -87.31
CA GLN A 653 -18.42 -54.63 -87.24
C GLN A 653 -19.67 -55.05 -88.04
N GLU A 654 -20.73 -54.25 -88.03
CA GLU A 654 -21.92 -54.50 -88.85
C GLU A 654 -21.62 -54.35 -90.35
N HIS A 655 -20.87 -53.31 -90.73
CA HIS A 655 -20.37 -53.15 -92.10
C HIS A 655 -19.47 -54.31 -92.53
N LEU A 656 -18.57 -54.77 -91.67
CA LEU A 656 -17.77 -55.97 -91.95
C LEU A 656 -18.66 -57.20 -92.13
N SER A 657 -19.66 -57.42 -91.26
CA SER A 657 -20.57 -58.56 -91.40
C SER A 657 -21.38 -58.53 -92.70
N THR A 658 -21.84 -57.34 -93.12
CA THR A 658 -22.56 -57.17 -94.39
C THR A 658 -21.65 -57.34 -95.60
N LEU A 659 -20.43 -56.82 -95.56
CA LEU A 659 -19.38 -57.08 -96.56
C LEU A 659 -19.04 -58.57 -96.65
N GLU A 660 -19.01 -59.29 -95.53
CA GLU A 660 -18.72 -60.71 -95.51
C GLU A 660 -19.88 -61.55 -96.08
N LYS A 661 -21.13 -61.14 -95.80
CA LYS A 661 -22.32 -61.73 -96.45
C LYS A 661 -22.36 -61.46 -97.96
N THR A 662 -22.00 -60.26 -98.40
CA THR A 662 -21.96 -59.95 -99.84
C THR A 662 -20.82 -60.66 -100.54
N LYS A 663 -19.64 -60.75 -99.90
CA LYS A 663 -18.51 -61.56 -100.39
C LYS A 663 -18.92 -63.02 -100.56
N THR A 664 -19.52 -63.64 -99.55
CA THR A 664 -19.98 -65.04 -99.65
C THR A 664 -21.05 -65.23 -100.71
N HIS A 665 -21.97 -64.27 -100.88
CA HIS A 665 -22.94 -64.30 -101.98
C HIS A 665 -22.27 -64.22 -103.36
N LEU A 666 -21.30 -63.32 -103.55
CA LEU A 666 -20.53 -63.20 -104.78
C LEU A 666 -19.69 -64.45 -105.07
N GLU A 667 -19.10 -65.07 -104.05
CA GLU A 667 -18.38 -66.35 -104.17
C GLU A 667 -19.31 -67.47 -104.64
N ILE A 668 -20.53 -67.56 -104.11
CA ILE A 668 -21.56 -68.52 -104.56
C ILE A 668 -21.94 -68.24 -106.02
N SER A 669 -22.22 -66.99 -106.39
CA SER A 669 -22.56 -66.63 -107.77
C SER A 669 -21.41 -66.91 -108.74
N LEU A 670 -20.15 -66.71 -108.34
CA LEU A 670 -18.98 -67.08 -109.13
C LEU A 670 -18.88 -68.60 -109.32
N GLN A 671 -19.16 -69.39 -108.28
CA GLN A 671 -19.21 -70.86 -108.40
C GLN A 671 -20.35 -71.31 -109.34
N GLU A 672 -21.53 -70.70 -109.26
CA GLU A 672 -22.65 -70.98 -110.17
C GLU A 672 -22.31 -70.62 -111.61
N LEU A 673 -21.66 -69.47 -111.84
CA LEU A 673 -21.20 -69.06 -113.17
C LEU A 673 -20.12 -70.00 -113.70
N ALA A 674 -19.18 -70.43 -112.87
CA ALA A 674 -18.16 -71.42 -113.25
C ALA A 674 -18.79 -72.78 -113.59
N ALA A 675 -19.81 -73.21 -112.84
CA ALA A 675 -20.57 -74.43 -113.13
C ALA A 675 -21.33 -74.32 -114.46
N LYS A 676 -22.02 -73.19 -114.70
CA LYS A 676 -22.68 -72.90 -115.98
C LYS A 676 -21.70 -72.88 -117.16
N GLN A 677 -20.54 -72.27 -116.97
CA GLN A 677 -19.49 -72.25 -117.99
C GLN A 677 -19.00 -73.68 -118.31
N SER A 678 -18.83 -74.52 -117.29
CA SER A 678 -18.47 -75.94 -117.45
C SER A 678 -19.54 -76.75 -118.19
N GLU A 679 -20.82 -76.53 -117.88
CA GLU A 679 -21.94 -77.15 -118.60
C GLU A 679 -21.99 -76.72 -120.07
N LEU A 680 -21.88 -75.42 -120.35
CA LEU A 680 -21.81 -74.89 -121.71
C LEU A 680 -20.62 -75.46 -122.49
N SER A 681 -19.44 -75.57 -121.87
CA SER A 681 -18.28 -76.22 -122.49
C SER A 681 -18.54 -77.68 -122.83
N LYS A 682 -19.17 -78.46 -121.94
CA LYS A 682 -19.56 -79.86 -122.24
C LYS A 682 -20.59 -79.96 -123.37
N GLU A 683 -21.56 -79.04 -123.41
CA GLU A 683 -22.56 -79.01 -124.48
C GLU A 683 -21.91 -78.68 -125.84
N TRP A 684 -20.95 -77.74 -125.85
CA TRP A 684 -20.16 -77.42 -127.03
C TRP A 684 -19.27 -78.59 -127.47
N GLU A 685 -18.58 -79.26 -126.56
CA GLU A 685 -17.82 -80.50 -126.87
C GLU A 685 -18.74 -81.59 -127.43
N GLY A 686 -19.94 -81.75 -126.88
CA GLY A 686 -20.95 -82.69 -127.41
C GLY A 686 -21.38 -82.35 -128.84
N LYS A 687 -21.63 -81.07 -129.13
CA LYS A 687 -21.96 -80.59 -130.48
C LYS A 687 -20.79 -80.76 -131.45
N GLN A 688 -19.57 -80.47 -131.00
CA GLN A 688 -18.33 -80.65 -131.76
C GLN A 688 -18.15 -82.12 -132.15
N ASN A 689 -18.22 -83.03 -131.17
CA ASN A 689 -18.10 -84.47 -131.39
C ASN A 689 -19.18 -85.01 -132.34
N LYS A 690 -20.41 -84.50 -132.26
CA LYS A 690 -21.50 -84.88 -133.18
C LYS A 690 -21.22 -84.41 -134.61
N SER A 691 -20.75 -83.17 -134.77
CA SER A 691 -20.35 -82.63 -136.08
C SER A 691 -19.15 -83.38 -136.67
N ASP A 692 -18.18 -83.78 -135.83
CA ASP A 692 -17.04 -84.60 -136.26
C ASP A 692 -17.48 -86.01 -136.69
N ALA A 693 -18.42 -86.63 -135.97
CA ALA A 693 -19.03 -87.90 -136.37
C ALA A 693 -19.76 -87.78 -137.72
N GLU A 694 -20.58 -86.74 -137.90
CA GLU A 694 -21.25 -86.46 -139.18
C GLU A 694 -20.24 -86.22 -140.32
N ASN A 695 -19.14 -85.51 -140.06
CA ASN A 695 -18.05 -85.34 -141.03
C ASN A 695 -17.36 -86.66 -141.39
N THR A 696 -17.15 -87.56 -140.43
CA THR A 696 -16.59 -88.89 -140.70
C THR A 696 -17.54 -89.76 -141.53
N GLU A 697 -18.85 -89.70 -141.26
CA GLU A 697 -19.89 -90.39 -142.02
C GLU A 697 -19.95 -89.88 -143.47
N LEU A 698 -19.93 -88.56 -143.65
CA LEU A 698 -19.90 -87.91 -144.97
C LEU A 698 -18.63 -88.29 -145.76
N ARG A 699 -17.45 -88.33 -145.11
CA ARG A 699 -16.20 -88.79 -145.74
C ARG A 699 -16.30 -90.24 -146.19
N LYS A 700 -16.92 -91.11 -145.39
CA LYS A 700 -17.16 -92.51 -145.75
C LYS A 700 -18.10 -92.62 -146.95
N LYS A 701 -19.19 -91.84 -146.96
CA LYS A 701 -20.13 -91.75 -148.08
C LYS A 701 -19.46 -91.28 -149.38
N ILE A 702 -18.60 -90.26 -149.29
CA ILE A 702 -17.81 -89.77 -150.43
C ILE A 702 -16.88 -90.88 -150.95
N SER A 703 -16.22 -91.61 -150.06
CA SER A 703 -15.36 -92.75 -150.45
C SER A 703 -16.15 -93.87 -151.15
N GLU A 704 -17.37 -94.17 -150.71
CA GLU A 704 -18.25 -95.16 -151.34
C GLU A 704 -18.68 -94.71 -152.74
N LEU A 705 -19.14 -93.46 -152.88
CA LEU A 705 -19.53 -92.89 -154.17
C LEU A 705 -18.35 -92.81 -155.15
N THR A 706 -17.13 -92.57 -154.65
CA THR A 706 -15.93 -92.57 -155.49
C THR A 706 -15.65 -93.97 -156.07
N LYS A 707 -15.82 -95.03 -155.25
CA LYS A 707 -15.70 -96.42 -155.72
C LYS A 707 -16.76 -96.78 -156.77
N GLU A 708 -18.02 -96.42 -156.55
CA GLU A 708 -19.10 -96.65 -157.53
C GLU A 708 -18.85 -95.93 -158.86
N ASN A 709 -18.30 -94.72 -158.80
CA ASN A 709 -17.95 -93.96 -160.00
C ASN A 709 -16.79 -94.61 -160.77
N ASP A 710 -15.78 -95.14 -160.08
CA ASP A 710 -14.67 -95.89 -160.68
C ASP A 710 -15.14 -97.21 -161.32
N GLU A 711 -16.08 -97.92 -160.67
CA GLU A 711 -16.70 -99.14 -161.23
C GLU A 711 -17.55 -98.83 -162.47
N SER A 712 -18.30 -97.72 -162.44
CA SER A 712 -19.06 -97.23 -163.60
C SER A 712 -18.17 -96.78 -164.75
N ALA A 713 -16.98 -96.24 -164.46
CA ALA A 713 -15.97 -95.92 -165.47
C ALA A 713 -15.40 -97.19 -166.12
N ARG A 714 -15.05 -98.22 -165.33
CA ARG A 714 -14.57 -99.51 -165.84
C ARG A 714 -15.61 -100.21 -166.72
N SER A 715 -16.88 -100.17 -166.33
CA SER A 715 -17.97 -100.75 -167.11
C SER A 715 -18.13 -100.06 -168.48
N ARG A 716 -17.97 -98.72 -168.54
CA ARG A 716 -17.95 -97.98 -169.81
C ARG A 716 -16.78 -98.37 -170.71
N ASP A 717 -15.59 -98.57 -170.17
CA ASP A 717 -14.41 -98.98 -170.96
C ASP A 717 -14.60 -100.37 -171.58
N VAL A 718 -15.21 -101.32 -170.85
CA VAL A 718 -15.53 -102.66 -171.36
C VAL A 718 -16.54 -102.59 -172.52
N VAL A 719 -17.63 -101.85 -172.35
CA VAL A 719 -18.64 -101.66 -173.41
C VAL A 719 -18.03 -100.98 -174.64
N THR A 720 -17.08 -100.07 -174.46
CA THR A 720 -16.40 -99.39 -175.57
C THR A 720 -15.51 -100.36 -176.36
N GLN A 721 -14.82 -101.29 -175.68
CA GLN A 721 -14.05 -102.34 -176.36
C GLN A 721 -14.93 -103.35 -177.11
N GLU A 722 -16.07 -103.75 -176.54
CA GLU A 722 -17.02 -104.63 -177.21
C GLU A 722 -17.61 -103.98 -178.47
N LEU A 723 -17.90 -102.68 -178.42
CA LEU A 723 -18.41 -101.93 -179.58
C LEU A 723 -17.40 -101.89 -180.75
N LEU A 724 -16.10 -101.76 -180.45
CA LEU A 724 -15.03 -101.80 -181.45
C LEU A 724 -14.87 -103.19 -182.09
N ALA A 725 -15.02 -104.26 -181.30
CA ALA A 725 -14.97 -105.64 -181.80
C ALA A 725 -16.15 -105.95 -182.75
N VAL A 726 -17.37 -105.51 -182.39
CA VAL A 726 -18.56 -105.66 -183.25
C VAL A 726 -18.40 -104.88 -184.56
N LYS A 727 -17.82 -103.68 -184.51
CA LYS A 727 -17.56 -102.87 -185.71
C LYS A 727 -16.59 -103.55 -186.67
N HIS A 728 -15.51 -104.15 -186.15
CA HIS A 728 -14.55 -104.89 -186.98
C HIS A 728 -15.20 -106.11 -187.68
N ASN A 729 -16.03 -106.87 -186.95
CA ASN A 729 -16.75 -108.03 -187.52
C ASN A 729 -17.75 -107.63 -188.62
N LEU A 730 -18.35 -106.44 -188.51
CA LEU A 730 -19.27 -105.91 -189.52
C LEU A 730 -18.53 -105.54 -190.82
N GLU A 731 -17.37 -104.87 -190.71
CA GLU A 731 -16.55 -104.50 -191.87
C GLU A 731 -16.00 -105.73 -192.62
N GLU A 732 -15.74 -106.83 -191.91
CA GLU A 732 -15.29 -108.09 -192.49
C GLU A 732 -16.42 -108.84 -193.22
N THR A 733 -17.65 -108.79 -192.68
CA THR A 733 -18.84 -109.35 -193.35
C THR A 733 -19.23 -108.55 -194.59
N GLU A 734 -19.09 -107.22 -194.59
CA GLU A 734 -19.31 -106.38 -195.77
C GLU A 734 -18.32 -106.67 -196.91
N ARG A 735 -17.04 -106.91 -196.60
CA ARG A 735 -16.04 -107.33 -197.62
C ARG A 735 -16.36 -108.70 -198.21
N SER A 736 -16.79 -109.65 -197.39
CA SER A 736 -17.19 -110.99 -197.84
C SER A 736 -18.43 -110.93 -198.76
N ASN A 737 -19.41 -110.10 -198.43
CA ASN A 737 -20.60 -109.87 -199.26
C ASN A 737 -20.26 -109.22 -200.62
N ALA A 738 -19.31 -108.27 -200.64
CA ALA A 738 -18.85 -107.64 -201.88
C ALA A 738 -18.15 -108.63 -202.82
N GLN A 739 -17.38 -109.59 -202.29
CA GLN A 739 -16.73 -110.64 -203.08
C GLN A 739 -17.74 -111.64 -203.67
N LEU A 740 -18.77 -112.02 -202.90
CA LEU A 740 -19.85 -112.89 -203.37
C LEU A 740 -20.65 -112.25 -204.53
N LEU A 741 -20.94 -110.95 -204.45
CA LEU A 741 -21.63 -110.22 -205.53
C LEU A 741 -20.80 -110.16 -206.82
N GLN A 742 -19.47 -110.10 -206.73
CA GLN A 742 -18.59 -110.09 -207.89
C GLN A 742 -18.53 -111.47 -208.58
N GLN A 743 -18.56 -112.57 -207.82
CA GLN A 743 -18.65 -113.93 -208.36
C GLN A 743 -19.99 -114.20 -209.06
N ILE A 744 -21.10 -113.70 -208.51
CA ILE A 744 -22.43 -113.83 -209.12
C ILE A 744 -22.49 -113.14 -210.48
N ASN A 745 -21.88 -111.95 -210.62
CA ASN A 745 -21.85 -111.24 -211.89
C ASN A 745 -20.98 -111.94 -212.97
N GLN A 746 -19.88 -112.59 -212.58
CA GLN A 746 -19.07 -113.39 -213.51
C GLN A 746 -19.80 -114.65 -214.00
N LEU A 747 -20.60 -115.28 -213.15
CA LEU A 747 -21.42 -116.45 -213.52
C LEU A 747 -22.54 -116.09 -214.50
N ASN A 748 -23.17 -114.92 -214.35
CA ASN A 748 -24.20 -114.47 -215.30
C ASN A 748 -23.63 -114.14 -216.69
N LEU A 749 -22.43 -113.55 -216.77
CA LEU A 749 -21.76 -113.25 -218.05
C LEU A 749 -21.35 -114.52 -218.81
N THR A 750 -20.91 -115.56 -218.09
CA THR A 750 -20.57 -116.86 -218.71
C THR A 750 -21.82 -117.59 -219.22
N GLN A 751 -22.93 -117.54 -218.48
CA GLN A 751 -24.22 -118.11 -218.91
C GLN A 751 -24.77 -117.45 -220.20
N GLN A 752 -24.58 -116.13 -220.35
CA GLN A 752 -25.05 -115.40 -221.53
C GLN A 752 -24.21 -115.70 -222.79
N SER A 753 -22.91 -115.98 -222.64
CA SER A 753 -22.04 -116.39 -223.75
C SER A 753 -22.32 -117.81 -224.25
N LEU A 754 -22.71 -118.71 -223.34
CA LEU A 754 -23.04 -120.11 -223.65
C LEU A 754 -24.36 -120.25 -224.42
N SER A 755 -25.35 -119.38 -224.17
CA SER A 755 -26.61 -119.43 -224.94
C SER A 755 -26.47 -118.89 -226.37
N GLN A 756 -25.65 -117.85 -226.57
CA GLN A 756 -25.32 -117.34 -227.91
C GLN A 756 -24.48 -118.34 -228.71
N SER A 757 -23.57 -119.07 -228.04
CA SER A 757 -22.84 -120.17 -228.69
C SER A 757 -23.74 -121.37 -229.04
N LYS A 758 -24.86 -121.59 -228.33
CA LYS A 758 -25.86 -122.61 -228.67
C LYS A 758 -26.68 -122.22 -229.90
N ALA A 759 -27.03 -120.95 -230.05
CA ALA A 759 -27.74 -120.46 -231.23
C ALA A 759 -26.86 -120.53 -232.50
N ALA A 760 -25.56 -120.24 -232.38
CA ALA A 760 -24.61 -120.27 -233.50
C ALA A 760 -24.20 -121.68 -233.95
N LEU A 761 -24.46 -122.73 -233.15
CA LEU A 761 -24.00 -124.08 -233.45
C LEU A 761 -24.92 -124.89 -234.35
N GLU A 762 -26.24 -124.66 -234.38
CA GLU A 762 -27.13 -125.57 -235.14
C GLU A 762 -28.09 -124.88 -236.11
N GLU A 763 -27.89 -123.58 -236.33
CA GLU A 763 -27.97 -123.01 -237.69
C GLU A 763 -26.94 -123.66 -238.63
N LYS A 764 -25.88 -124.30 -238.07
CA LYS A 764 -24.84 -125.04 -238.81
C LYS A 764 -25.22 -126.48 -239.19
N VAL A 765 -26.22 -127.09 -238.53
CA VAL A 765 -26.75 -128.42 -238.90
C VAL A 765 -27.70 -128.33 -240.11
N ASN A 766 -28.27 -127.15 -240.39
CA ASN A 766 -28.99 -126.88 -241.64
C ASN A 766 -28.08 -126.75 -242.88
N SER A 767 -26.75 -126.91 -242.76
CA SER A 767 -25.81 -126.63 -243.87
C SER A 767 -24.97 -127.82 -244.37
N LEU A 768 -25.19 -129.07 -243.90
CA LEU A 768 -24.29 -130.20 -244.23
C LEU A 768 -24.86 -131.49 -244.84
N GLN A 769 -26.16 -131.67 -245.10
CA GLN A 769 -26.62 -132.87 -245.84
C GLN A 769 -27.70 -132.58 -246.90
N ASP A 770 -27.20 -132.27 -248.09
CA ASP A 770 -27.83 -132.31 -249.41
C ASP A 770 -27.44 -133.65 -250.12
N LYS A 771 -27.62 -134.80 -249.44
CA LYS A 771 -27.45 -136.18 -249.98
C LYS A 771 -28.37 -137.20 -249.32
#